data_AF-A0A087H693-F1
#
_entry.id   AF-A0A087H693-F1
#
_cell.length_a   1.000
_cell.length_b   1.000
_cell.length_c   1.000
_cell.angle_alpha   90.00
_cell.angle_beta   90.00
_cell.angle_gamma   90.00
#
_symmetry.space_group_name_H-M   'P 1'
#
loop_
_entity.id
_entity.type
_entity.pdbx_description
1 polymer ?
#
loop_
_entity_poly.entity_id
_entity_poly.type
_entity_poly.pdbx_seq_one_letter_code
_entity_poly.pdbx_strand_id
1 'polypeptide(L)'
;MGVSIFEPINLPPGFFKLGLYAQPNNRQLFGWVLVARGVSGTSLRPPVDYTEVGDTTTIIVRQDGPAYFWQPVCPDGYEAVGLSFTNSPQKPPLTKDSISCVRSDLTEQSEADTWVWGINEITISSLRPVIRGTEATGVYTGTFSFQQVNIPSRSFSCLKNTKFDLSSMPSNDQTRVLFQAYSPWVYLHPNDDFRPSSVNWFFANGALLYQQGNESNPVPIQPNGSNLPQGGSDDGLFWLDYPVDGIAKEKVKRGDIGSTKVYLHIKPMFGGTFTDIVVWIFYPFNGNARLKFLFIKSLPLGDIGQHVGDWEHVTLRISNFNGELWRVYFSEHSRGTLMEACDVEFQGGNKPVVYSSFHGHAMYSRPGLVLQGNDENGIRNDMARSNKFFDAGAGYELIAGPGIVEPAWLNYFRKWGPTVQHDIQRDLEGVAKSLPGLLRKKFRDLISKIPSEVLEEKGPLGPKAKRTNGPNVNSSAYPYKSPFLLSNALPVETTFSCPGPLPTMLPSGGNFSKGIIDLGGLEVMQVSVSNSTSQRVWRTFEGGQENMGFSIFEPINLSSNFSKLGFYAQPNNRLLFGWILVARDVSGTSLRPPVDYTEVGNTSSLNIKQDGPVYFWQPVCLNGYQAIGLFVTSSPQKPPLGRQESISCVLSNLTEQSEADTWIWGIKGISIFSLRPVKRGAQATGVYTGTFSFQQRNSPLPSLFCLKNMKFDLSSMPSEDQTRVLFQAYSPWIYFHPKEDFLPSSVNWFFGNGALLYQKGNEYNPVPIQPNGSNLPQSSCNDDLFWLDYPDDENAKEKIKRGDIGNTKVYLHIKPMFGSTFTDIVVWIFYPFNGNARLKFWFIKSLSLGDIGEHIGDWEHVTLRISNFNGELWRVYLSQHSGGALVDACDLEFKGGNKPVIYSSLHGHAMFPRPGLVLQGGGKNGIRNDMETSDKLLDCGVGYEVIAASGIVEPPWTNYSRKWGPRVSSNIGKSLSTIAKILPSFIRKGFRKLIGRIPIEVLGEDGPTGPKVKLSWTGDEKYS
;
A
#
# COMPACT_ATOMS: atom_id res chain seq x y z
N MET A 1 -15.71 -26.05 -12.52
CA MET A 1 -14.59 -26.88 -12.03
C MET A 1 -14.96 -27.37 -10.64
N GLY A 2 -14.62 -28.60 -10.25
CA GLY A 2 -14.99 -29.21 -8.94
C GLY A 2 -13.80 -29.33 -7.98
N VAL A 3 -14.05 -29.85 -6.78
CA VAL A 3 -13.04 -30.10 -5.73
C VAL A 3 -13.12 -31.54 -5.24
N SER A 4 -11.97 -32.10 -4.88
CA SER A 4 -11.83 -33.40 -4.23
C SER A 4 -11.15 -33.21 -2.88
N ILE A 5 -11.70 -33.86 -1.85
CA ILE A 5 -11.19 -33.83 -0.48
C ILE A 5 -10.65 -35.22 -0.14
N PHE A 6 -9.46 -35.27 0.44
CA PHE A 6 -8.74 -36.49 0.74
C PHE A 6 -8.50 -36.58 2.24
N GLU A 7 -8.93 -37.70 2.82
CA GLU A 7 -8.62 -38.06 4.19
C GLU A 7 -7.38 -38.97 4.23
N PRO A 8 -6.39 -38.68 5.08
CA PRO A 8 -5.23 -39.57 5.23
C PRO A 8 -5.63 -40.86 5.97
N ILE A 9 -5.41 -42.00 5.33
CA ILE A 9 -5.67 -43.34 5.87
C ILE A 9 -4.36 -44.11 6.11
N ASN A 10 -4.43 -45.24 6.82
CA ASN A 10 -3.28 -46.13 7.08
C ASN A 10 -2.10 -45.43 7.78
N LEU A 11 -2.39 -44.63 8.81
CA LEU A 11 -1.35 -43.91 9.55
C LEU A 11 -0.42 -44.86 10.32
N PRO A 12 0.88 -44.53 10.43
CA PRO A 12 1.79 -45.30 11.28
C PRO A 12 1.33 -45.30 12.74
N PRO A 13 1.63 -46.35 13.53
CA PRO A 13 1.23 -46.43 14.93
C PRO A 13 1.62 -45.18 15.74
N GLY A 14 0.62 -44.59 16.40
CA GLY A 14 0.77 -43.39 17.24
C GLY A 14 0.75 -42.06 16.49
N PHE A 15 0.58 -42.04 15.16
CA PHE A 15 0.34 -40.80 14.41
C PHE A 15 -1.16 -40.50 14.31
N PHE A 16 -1.48 -39.22 14.39
CA PHE A 16 -2.84 -38.69 14.38
C PHE A 16 -3.02 -37.67 13.26
N LYS A 17 -4.23 -37.63 12.71
CA LYS A 17 -4.65 -36.66 11.68
C LYS A 17 -4.72 -35.27 12.30
N LEU A 18 -4.23 -34.25 11.59
CA LEU A 18 -4.39 -32.84 12.00
C LEU A 18 -5.39 -32.08 11.14
N GLY A 19 -5.75 -32.62 9.99
CA GLY A 19 -6.61 -32.01 8.97
C GLY A 19 -6.75 -32.93 7.76
N LEU A 20 -7.53 -32.48 6.78
CA LEU A 20 -7.66 -33.11 5.48
C LEU A 20 -6.97 -32.28 4.40
N TYR A 21 -6.77 -32.88 3.22
CA TYR A 21 -6.25 -32.23 2.03
C TYR A 21 -7.38 -31.97 1.02
N ALA A 22 -7.28 -30.88 0.26
CA ALA A 22 -8.22 -30.56 -0.82
C ALA A 22 -7.48 -30.09 -2.08
N GLN A 23 -7.97 -30.49 -3.26
CA GLN A 23 -7.46 -30.02 -4.55
C GLN A 23 -8.55 -29.87 -5.61
N PRO A 24 -8.31 -29.10 -6.68
CA PRO A 24 -9.20 -29.02 -7.84
C PRO A 24 -9.29 -30.35 -8.61
N ASN A 25 -10.48 -30.68 -9.13
CA ASN A 25 -10.71 -31.93 -9.90
C ASN A 25 -10.01 -31.98 -11.27
N ASN A 26 -9.56 -30.83 -11.78
CA ASN A 26 -8.85 -30.75 -13.06
C ASN A 26 -7.34 -30.98 -12.92
N ARG A 27 -6.89 -31.56 -11.81
CA ARG A 27 -5.48 -31.85 -11.52
C ARG A 27 -5.29 -33.32 -11.12
N GLN A 28 -4.13 -33.86 -11.46
CA GLN A 28 -3.68 -35.14 -10.93
C GLN A 28 -3.42 -35.00 -9.42
N LEU A 29 -3.68 -36.06 -8.65
CA LEU A 29 -3.41 -36.06 -7.21
C LEU A 29 -1.92 -35.81 -6.95
N PHE A 30 -1.62 -34.70 -6.27
CA PHE A 30 -0.26 -34.22 -5.99
C PHE A 30 -0.11 -33.71 -4.55
N GLY A 31 -1.15 -33.86 -3.73
CA GLY A 31 -1.23 -33.30 -2.39
C GLY A 31 -0.59 -34.10 -1.27
N TRP A 32 -0.44 -33.43 -0.14
CA TRP A 32 -0.03 -34.00 1.13
C TRP A 32 -0.68 -33.24 2.29
N VAL A 33 -0.74 -33.89 3.45
CA VAL A 33 -1.15 -33.28 4.72
C VAL A 33 -0.27 -33.87 5.83
N LEU A 34 0.14 -33.06 6.79
CA LEU A 34 0.92 -33.55 7.92
C LEU A 34 0.04 -34.28 8.93
N VAL A 35 0.60 -35.38 9.44
CA VAL A 35 0.10 -36.12 10.59
C VAL A 35 1.15 -36.05 11.70
N ALA A 36 0.72 -36.06 12.96
CA ALA A 36 1.61 -35.84 14.09
C ALA A 36 1.53 -36.94 15.14
N ARG A 37 2.65 -37.20 15.81
CA ARG A 37 2.75 -38.07 16.98
C ARG A 37 3.31 -37.27 18.15
N GLY A 38 2.63 -37.30 19.30
CA GLY A 38 3.13 -36.70 20.53
C GLY A 38 4.25 -37.54 21.13
N VAL A 39 5.43 -36.95 21.37
CA VAL A 39 6.57 -37.63 22.00
C VAL A 39 6.47 -37.62 23.53
N SER A 40 5.95 -36.54 24.13
CA SER A 40 5.81 -36.37 25.58
C SER A 40 4.43 -36.75 26.13
N GLY A 41 3.56 -37.37 25.32
CA GLY A 41 2.19 -37.75 25.71
C GLY A 41 1.20 -36.60 25.90
N THR A 42 1.66 -35.35 26.02
CA THR A 42 0.82 -34.17 26.28
C THR A 42 0.68 -33.23 25.08
N SER A 43 1.39 -33.44 23.98
CA SER A 43 1.39 -32.50 22.84
C SER A 43 0.13 -32.54 21.99
N LEU A 44 -0.58 -33.68 22.02
CA LEU A 44 -1.80 -33.91 21.25
C LEU A 44 -2.91 -34.36 22.21
N ARG A 45 -4.13 -33.90 21.95
CA ARG A 45 -5.33 -34.38 22.63
C ARG A 45 -6.45 -34.62 21.63
N PRO A 46 -7.34 -35.60 21.88
CA PRO A 46 -8.57 -35.69 21.11
C PRO A 46 -9.41 -34.42 21.33
N PRO A 47 -10.22 -34.03 20.34
CA PRO A 47 -11.18 -32.95 20.50
C PRO A 47 -12.24 -33.36 21.53
N VAL A 48 -12.87 -32.37 22.16
CA VAL A 48 -13.98 -32.57 23.11
C VAL A 48 -15.34 -32.53 22.42
N ASP A 49 -15.43 -31.89 21.26
CA ASP A 49 -16.61 -31.83 20.40
C ASP A 49 -16.21 -31.39 18.98
N TYR A 50 -17.18 -31.30 18.09
CA TYR A 50 -17.06 -30.68 16.78
C TYR A 50 -18.10 -29.58 16.59
N THR A 51 -17.69 -28.46 15.99
CA THR A 51 -18.62 -27.44 15.48
C THR A 51 -18.69 -27.50 13.97
N GLU A 52 -19.89 -27.51 13.41
CA GLU A 52 -20.09 -27.38 11.98
C GLU A 52 -19.64 -25.98 11.51
N VAL A 53 -18.78 -25.93 10.49
CA VAL A 53 -18.35 -24.69 9.83
C VAL A 53 -19.03 -24.48 8.47
N GLY A 54 -19.83 -25.46 8.05
CA GLY A 54 -20.75 -25.36 6.94
C GLY A 54 -20.90 -26.65 6.15
N ASP A 55 -21.74 -26.60 5.14
CA ASP A 55 -22.18 -27.75 4.38
C ASP A 55 -22.54 -27.40 2.92
N THR A 56 -22.72 -28.43 2.09
CA THR A 56 -23.07 -28.28 0.66
C THR A 56 -24.51 -28.71 0.34
N THR A 57 -25.40 -28.83 1.32
CA THR A 57 -26.79 -29.29 1.14
C THR A 57 -27.65 -28.28 0.39
N THR A 58 -27.42 -26.99 0.59
CA THR A 58 -28.19 -25.91 -0.01
C THR A 58 -27.65 -25.47 -1.38
N ILE A 59 -26.62 -26.15 -1.87
CA ILE A 59 -25.83 -25.70 -3.02
C ILE A 59 -26.09 -26.57 -4.24
N ILE A 60 -26.35 -25.91 -5.36
CA ILE A 60 -26.62 -26.55 -6.64
C ILE A 60 -25.28 -26.89 -7.33
N VAL A 61 -24.62 -27.95 -6.86
CA VAL A 61 -23.40 -28.53 -7.46
C VAL A 61 -23.53 -30.04 -7.63
N ARG A 62 -22.83 -30.60 -8.63
CA ARG A 62 -22.70 -32.06 -8.75
C ARG A 62 -21.70 -32.55 -7.70
N GLN A 63 -22.15 -33.42 -6.81
CA GLN A 63 -21.39 -33.93 -5.68
C GLN A 63 -21.74 -35.41 -5.44
N ASP A 64 -20.80 -36.20 -4.94
CA ASP A 64 -21.02 -37.62 -4.62
C ASP A 64 -22.01 -37.80 -3.46
N GLY A 65 -22.14 -36.77 -2.62
CA GLY A 65 -23.11 -36.62 -1.55
C GLY A 65 -22.94 -35.25 -0.89
N PRO A 66 -23.87 -34.80 -0.04
CA PRO A 66 -23.70 -33.57 0.72
C PRO A 66 -22.49 -33.69 1.65
N ALA A 67 -21.64 -32.68 1.61
CA ALA A 67 -20.44 -32.54 2.44
C ALA A 67 -20.76 -31.66 3.64
N TYR A 68 -20.30 -32.07 4.83
CA TYR A 68 -20.37 -31.31 6.06
C TYR A 68 -18.95 -31.12 6.60
N PHE A 69 -18.59 -29.88 6.88
CA PHE A 69 -17.26 -29.49 7.35
C PHE A 69 -17.34 -29.19 8.84
N TRP A 70 -16.41 -29.78 9.60
CA TRP A 70 -16.43 -29.72 11.06
C TRP A 70 -15.10 -29.23 11.59
N GLN A 71 -15.11 -28.17 12.40
CA GLN A 71 -13.94 -27.75 13.16
C GLN A 71 -13.88 -28.49 14.50
N PRO A 72 -12.73 -29.10 14.85
CA PRO A 72 -12.52 -29.69 16.17
C PRO A 72 -12.64 -28.62 17.26
N VAL A 73 -13.43 -28.88 18.29
CA VAL A 73 -13.44 -28.11 19.53
C VAL A 73 -12.36 -28.68 20.43
N CYS A 74 -11.31 -27.90 20.65
CA CYS A 74 -10.12 -28.35 21.37
C CYS A 74 -10.22 -28.09 22.88
N PRO A 75 -9.64 -28.95 23.72
CA PRO A 75 -9.50 -28.67 25.16
C PRO A 75 -8.69 -27.41 25.42
N ASP A 76 -8.88 -26.78 26.59
CA ASP A 76 -8.11 -25.59 27.00
C ASP A 76 -6.60 -25.80 26.84
N GLY A 77 -5.95 -24.82 26.20
CA GLY A 77 -4.51 -24.87 25.88
C GLY A 77 -4.17 -25.71 24.64
N TYR A 78 -5.15 -26.07 23.81
CA TYR A 78 -4.95 -26.75 22.53
C TYR A 78 -5.73 -26.04 21.40
N GLU A 79 -5.19 -26.12 20.20
CA GLU A 79 -5.69 -25.43 19.00
C GLU A 79 -5.98 -26.43 17.87
N ALA A 80 -6.93 -26.06 17.02
CA ALA A 80 -7.25 -26.79 15.80
C ALA A 80 -6.34 -26.34 14.65
N VAL A 81 -5.73 -27.33 13.98
CA VAL A 81 -4.86 -27.09 12.83
C VAL A 81 -5.61 -27.18 11.49
N GLY A 82 -6.64 -28.02 11.42
CA GLY A 82 -7.42 -28.25 10.21
C GLY A 82 -8.85 -28.69 10.49
N LEU A 83 -9.57 -28.96 9.40
CA LEU A 83 -10.99 -29.34 9.41
C LEU A 83 -11.18 -30.85 9.25
N SER A 84 -12.30 -31.35 9.78
CA SER A 84 -12.86 -32.68 9.54
C SER A 84 -14.00 -32.63 8.51
N PHE A 85 -14.31 -33.78 7.92
CA PHE A 85 -15.31 -33.92 6.86
C PHE A 85 -16.23 -35.12 7.13
N THR A 86 -17.53 -34.98 6.86
CA THR A 86 -18.50 -36.11 6.82
C THR A 86 -19.43 -35.97 5.62
N ASN A 87 -20.00 -37.09 5.16
CA ASN A 87 -21.01 -37.15 4.09
C ASN A 87 -22.46 -37.21 4.61
N SER A 88 -22.63 -36.92 5.91
CA SER A 88 -23.91 -36.91 6.60
C SER A 88 -23.88 -35.83 7.70
N PRO A 89 -25.04 -35.33 8.16
CA PRO A 89 -25.09 -34.29 9.20
C PRO A 89 -24.66 -34.81 10.59
N GLN A 90 -24.25 -36.08 10.69
CA GLN A 90 -23.72 -36.63 11.94
C GLN A 90 -22.30 -36.10 12.18
N LYS A 91 -22.06 -35.64 13.42
CA LYS A 91 -20.74 -35.20 13.85
C LYS A 91 -19.70 -36.32 13.69
N PRO A 92 -18.43 -35.99 13.39
CA PRO A 92 -17.36 -36.97 13.43
C PRO A 92 -17.26 -37.62 14.82
N PRO A 93 -16.93 -38.92 14.91
CA PRO A 93 -16.81 -39.61 16.19
C PRO A 93 -15.59 -39.10 16.97
N LEU A 94 -15.71 -38.97 18.29
CA LEU A 94 -14.62 -38.59 19.21
C LEU A 94 -13.71 -39.78 19.54
N THR A 95 -13.24 -40.50 18.52
CA THR A 95 -12.38 -41.68 18.66
C THR A 95 -10.90 -41.31 18.52
N LYS A 96 -10.00 -42.24 18.83
CA LYS A 96 -8.55 -42.07 18.58
C LYS A 96 -8.21 -41.88 17.10
N ASP A 97 -9.11 -42.30 16.20
CA ASP A 97 -8.94 -42.17 14.75
C ASP A 97 -9.46 -40.82 14.22
N SER A 98 -9.90 -39.92 15.10
CA SER A 98 -10.37 -38.57 14.74
C SER A 98 -9.20 -37.56 14.62
N ILE A 99 -9.49 -36.36 14.09
CA ILE A 99 -8.50 -35.28 14.04
C ILE A 99 -8.10 -34.87 15.46
N SER A 100 -6.80 -34.76 15.74
CA SER A 100 -6.27 -34.35 17.03
C SER A 100 -6.00 -32.85 17.12
N CYS A 101 -6.22 -32.30 18.32
CA CYS A 101 -5.87 -30.94 18.69
C CYS A 101 -4.41 -30.86 19.14
N VAL A 102 -3.76 -29.72 18.91
CA VAL A 102 -2.32 -29.51 19.16
C VAL A 102 -2.15 -28.49 20.27
N ARG A 103 -1.24 -28.73 21.21
CA ARG A 103 -1.00 -27.79 22.32
C ARG A 103 -0.61 -26.40 21.79
N SER A 104 -1.19 -25.34 22.33
CA SER A 104 -1.15 -23.97 21.77
C SER A 104 0.25 -23.35 21.70
N ASP A 105 1.19 -23.75 22.55
CA ASP A 105 2.60 -23.32 22.48
C ASP A 105 3.37 -23.94 21.30
N LEU A 106 2.80 -24.99 20.69
CA LEU A 106 3.31 -25.67 19.49
C LEU A 106 2.59 -25.22 18.22
N THR A 107 1.81 -24.13 18.29
CA THR A 107 1.07 -23.60 17.15
C THR A 107 1.37 -22.12 16.90
N GLU A 108 1.02 -21.64 15.71
CA GLU A 108 1.19 -20.25 15.25
C GLU A 108 0.01 -19.86 14.34
N GLN A 109 -0.19 -18.57 14.06
CA GLN A 109 -1.33 -18.13 13.26
C GLN A 109 -1.17 -18.53 11.78
N SER A 110 -2.26 -19.01 11.18
CA SER A 110 -2.34 -19.30 9.74
C SER A 110 -3.29 -18.35 9.00
N GLU A 111 -3.08 -18.25 7.69
CA GLU A 111 -3.91 -17.52 6.73
C GLU A 111 -4.19 -18.38 5.50
N ALA A 112 -5.20 -18.00 4.71
CA ALA A 112 -5.46 -18.61 3.41
C ALA A 112 -4.30 -18.34 2.43
N ASP A 113 -3.87 -19.37 1.71
CA ASP A 113 -2.79 -19.34 0.72
C ASP A 113 -3.32 -19.42 -0.72
N THR A 114 -3.48 -20.64 -1.23
CA THR A 114 -3.85 -20.89 -2.62
C THR A 114 -5.33 -21.19 -2.68
N TRP A 115 -6.07 -20.48 -3.53
CA TRP A 115 -7.46 -20.81 -3.81
C TRP A 115 -7.55 -22.20 -4.43
N VAL A 116 -8.35 -23.09 -3.82
CA VAL A 116 -8.54 -24.46 -4.30
C VAL A 116 -9.84 -24.55 -5.09
N TRP A 117 -10.94 -24.11 -4.49
CA TRP A 117 -12.25 -24.18 -5.11
C TRP A 117 -13.24 -23.23 -4.45
N GLY A 118 -14.26 -22.81 -5.17
CA GLY A 118 -15.31 -21.98 -4.62
C GLY A 118 -16.34 -21.57 -5.64
N ILE A 119 -17.48 -21.15 -5.12
CA ILE A 119 -18.61 -20.53 -5.80
C ILE A 119 -19.03 -19.31 -4.97
N ASN A 120 -20.08 -18.58 -5.34
CA ASN A 120 -20.45 -17.34 -4.63
C ASN A 120 -20.66 -17.54 -3.12
N GLU A 121 -21.08 -18.74 -2.71
CA GLU A 121 -21.46 -19.09 -1.34
C GLU A 121 -20.37 -19.80 -0.55
N ILE A 122 -19.39 -20.45 -1.19
CA ILE A 122 -18.34 -21.25 -0.55
C ILE A 122 -16.97 -20.91 -1.12
N THR A 123 -15.95 -20.85 -0.27
CA THR A 123 -14.55 -20.83 -0.67
C THR A 123 -13.73 -21.82 0.13
N ILE A 124 -12.90 -22.59 -0.58
CA ILE A 124 -11.91 -23.52 -0.06
C ILE A 124 -10.54 -23.02 -0.52
N SER A 125 -9.65 -22.80 0.44
CA SER A 125 -8.28 -22.34 0.20
C SER A 125 -7.31 -23.15 1.04
N SER A 126 -6.13 -23.45 0.53
CA SER A 126 -5.06 -24.05 1.36
C SER A 126 -4.64 -23.07 2.46
N LEU A 127 -4.07 -23.58 3.56
CA LEU A 127 -3.58 -22.77 4.67
C LEU A 127 -2.06 -22.66 4.68
N ARG A 128 -1.55 -21.49 5.08
CA ARG A 128 -0.11 -21.24 5.32
C ARG A 128 0.13 -20.43 6.59
N PRO A 129 1.36 -20.44 7.14
CA PRO A 129 1.74 -19.52 8.21
C PRO A 129 1.70 -18.04 7.78
N VAL A 130 1.29 -17.16 8.70
CA VAL A 130 1.28 -15.70 8.50
C VAL A 130 2.71 -15.15 8.46
N ILE A 131 3.54 -15.52 9.42
CA ILE A 131 4.95 -15.12 9.49
C ILE A 131 5.77 -16.06 8.62
N ARG A 132 6.57 -15.51 7.70
CA ARG A 132 7.35 -16.27 6.70
C ARG A 132 8.72 -15.66 6.51
N GLY A 133 9.72 -16.51 6.30
CA GLY A 133 11.11 -16.13 6.08
C GLY A 133 12.05 -17.26 6.51
N THR A 134 13.35 -17.04 6.34
CA THR A 134 14.39 -18.02 6.72
C THR A 134 14.53 -18.21 8.24
N GLU A 135 13.90 -17.35 9.03
CA GLU A 135 13.89 -17.39 10.51
C GLU A 135 12.48 -17.65 11.07
N ALA A 136 11.48 -17.84 10.20
CA ALA A 136 10.09 -18.00 10.63
C ALA A 136 9.79 -19.43 11.08
N THR A 137 9.19 -19.58 12.28
CA THR A 137 8.96 -20.88 12.93
C THR A 137 7.72 -21.62 12.46
N GLY A 138 6.77 -20.94 11.80
CA GLY A 138 5.51 -21.54 11.37
C GLY A 138 5.68 -22.58 10.28
N VAL A 139 4.97 -23.71 10.40
CA VAL A 139 5.08 -24.89 9.54
C VAL A 139 3.84 -25.01 8.66
N TYR A 140 4.04 -25.24 7.35
CA TYR A 140 2.96 -25.51 6.41
C TYR A 140 2.40 -26.92 6.63
N THR A 141 1.12 -27.05 6.91
CA THR A 141 0.51 -28.33 7.36
C THR A 141 -0.19 -29.10 6.24
N GLY A 142 -0.42 -28.48 5.08
CA GLY A 142 -1.08 -29.12 3.94
C GLY A 142 -2.61 -29.18 4.05
N THR A 143 -3.20 -28.53 5.07
CA THR A 143 -4.66 -28.48 5.24
C THR A 143 -5.27 -27.23 4.61
N PHE A 144 -6.59 -27.10 4.72
CA PHE A 144 -7.37 -26.05 4.05
C PHE A 144 -8.35 -25.39 5.00
N SER A 145 -8.70 -24.14 4.69
CA SER A 145 -9.83 -23.43 5.27
C SER A 145 -11.06 -23.62 4.41
N PHE A 146 -12.21 -23.73 5.05
CA PHE A 146 -13.53 -23.66 4.42
C PHE A 146 -14.25 -22.43 4.93
N GLN A 147 -14.78 -21.62 4.02
CA GLN A 147 -15.55 -20.43 4.32
C GLN A 147 -16.88 -20.51 3.58
N GLN A 148 -17.99 -20.43 4.31
CA GLN A 148 -19.33 -20.35 3.73
C GLN A 148 -19.98 -19.01 4.10
N VAL A 149 -20.65 -18.41 3.12
CA VAL A 149 -21.40 -17.17 3.29
C VAL A 149 -22.43 -17.37 4.40
N ASN A 150 -22.42 -16.48 5.39
CA ASN A 150 -23.26 -16.47 6.61
C ASN A 150 -22.79 -17.34 7.77
N ILE A 151 -21.66 -18.05 7.65
CA ILE A 151 -21.00 -18.72 8.78
C ILE A 151 -19.73 -17.94 9.12
N PRO A 152 -19.54 -17.49 10.37
CA PRO A 152 -18.34 -16.76 10.78
C PRO A 152 -17.07 -17.54 10.44
N SER A 153 -16.14 -16.88 9.74
CA SER A 153 -14.82 -17.46 9.49
C SER A 153 -14.10 -17.68 10.81
N ARG A 154 -13.64 -18.91 11.04
CA ARG A 154 -12.87 -19.27 12.23
C ARG A 154 -11.39 -19.31 11.87
N SER A 155 -10.57 -18.72 12.72
CA SER A 155 -9.11 -18.75 12.56
C SER A 155 -8.59 -20.16 12.79
N PHE A 156 -7.69 -20.61 11.91
CA PHE A 156 -6.94 -21.84 12.09
C PHE A 156 -5.53 -21.51 12.56
N SER A 157 -4.97 -22.44 13.34
CA SER A 157 -3.55 -22.41 13.65
C SER A 157 -2.77 -23.28 12.66
N CYS A 158 -1.51 -22.97 12.44
CA CYS A 158 -0.54 -23.91 11.86
C CYS A 158 0.39 -24.44 12.98
N LEU A 159 1.22 -25.43 12.65
CA LEU A 159 2.22 -25.94 13.59
C LEU A 159 3.38 -24.93 13.73
N LYS A 160 4.04 -24.93 14.89
CA LYS A 160 5.23 -24.11 15.17
C LYS A 160 6.43 -25.01 15.45
N ASN A 161 7.51 -24.84 14.71
CA ASN A 161 8.78 -25.49 15.03
C ASN A 161 9.51 -24.70 16.14
N THR A 162 9.27 -25.09 17.39
CA THR A 162 9.84 -24.42 18.56
C THR A 162 11.34 -24.65 18.77
N LYS A 163 11.90 -25.71 18.19
CA LYS A 163 13.34 -25.97 18.24
C LYS A 163 14.11 -25.20 17.17
N PHE A 164 13.44 -24.92 16.04
CA PHE A 164 14.02 -24.33 14.84
C PHE A 164 15.38 -24.95 14.45
N ASP A 165 15.49 -26.26 14.64
CA ASP A 165 16.68 -27.03 14.31
C ASP A 165 16.69 -27.28 12.80
N LEU A 166 17.77 -26.89 12.14
CA LEU A 166 17.98 -27.07 10.70
C LEU A 166 18.54 -28.46 10.36
N SER A 167 18.65 -29.38 11.32
CA SER A 167 19.13 -30.75 11.11
C SER A 167 18.32 -31.53 10.08
N SER A 168 17.05 -31.16 9.86
CA SER A 168 16.17 -31.78 8.87
C SER A 168 16.33 -31.20 7.47
N MET A 169 17.11 -30.13 7.29
CA MET A 169 17.51 -29.69 5.96
C MET A 169 18.43 -30.72 5.31
N PRO A 170 18.42 -30.83 3.98
CA PRO A 170 19.34 -31.73 3.29
C PRO A 170 20.79 -31.32 3.60
N SER A 171 21.61 -32.31 3.97
CA SER A 171 23.07 -32.18 3.97
C SER A 171 23.59 -31.83 2.58
N ASN A 172 24.84 -31.38 2.47
CA ASN A 172 25.45 -31.04 1.18
C ASN A 172 25.33 -32.19 0.16
N ASP A 173 25.55 -33.44 0.58
CA ASP A 173 25.43 -34.60 -0.31
C ASP A 173 23.98 -34.86 -0.73
N GLN A 174 23.02 -34.72 0.19
CA GLN A 174 21.60 -34.81 -0.14
C GLN A 174 21.18 -33.67 -1.08
N THR A 175 21.67 -32.44 -0.87
CA THR A 175 21.42 -31.31 -1.77
C THR A 175 21.95 -31.62 -3.17
N ARG A 176 23.13 -32.24 -3.31
CA ARG A 176 23.66 -32.67 -4.61
C ARG A 176 22.73 -33.68 -5.30
N VAL A 177 22.25 -34.68 -4.56
CA VAL A 177 21.34 -35.71 -5.09
C VAL A 177 20.00 -35.08 -5.50
N LEU A 178 19.39 -34.28 -4.62
CA LEU A 178 18.13 -33.58 -4.89
C LEU A 178 18.27 -32.63 -6.08
N PHE A 179 19.36 -31.88 -6.14
CA PHE A 179 19.59 -30.97 -7.25
C PHE A 179 19.84 -31.73 -8.55
N GLN A 180 20.57 -32.86 -8.55
CA GLN A 180 20.68 -33.68 -9.76
C GLN A 180 19.33 -34.21 -10.25
N ALA A 181 18.42 -34.55 -9.33
CA ALA A 181 17.08 -35.03 -9.67
C ALA A 181 16.17 -33.92 -10.23
N TYR A 182 16.21 -32.72 -9.62
CA TYR A 182 15.28 -31.62 -9.89
C TYR A 182 15.93 -30.40 -10.55
N SER A 183 17.18 -30.51 -11.01
CA SER A 183 17.90 -29.39 -11.63
C SER A 183 17.13 -28.91 -12.87
N PRO A 184 16.90 -27.61 -13.03
CA PRO A 184 16.15 -27.10 -14.17
C PRO A 184 16.80 -27.41 -15.52
N TRP A 185 15.96 -27.74 -16.50
CA TRP A 185 16.34 -27.75 -17.91
C TRP A 185 16.00 -26.40 -18.52
N VAL A 186 17.02 -25.58 -18.79
CA VAL A 186 16.82 -24.17 -19.20
C VAL A 186 16.97 -24.05 -20.71
N TYR A 187 15.87 -23.70 -21.38
CA TYR A 187 15.86 -23.34 -22.79
C TYR A 187 16.11 -21.84 -22.96
N LEU A 188 17.09 -21.50 -23.79
CA LEU A 188 17.28 -20.14 -24.29
C LEU A 188 16.46 -19.96 -25.57
N HIS A 189 16.02 -18.73 -25.82
CA HIS A 189 15.32 -18.41 -27.07
C HIS A 189 16.24 -18.72 -28.29
N PRO A 190 15.73 -19.25 -29.41
CA PRO A 190 16.56 -19.66 -30.56
C PRO A 190 17.38 -18.51 -31.16
N ASN A 191 16.86 -17.29 -31.08
CA ASN A 191 17.53 -16.09 -31.58
C ASN A 191 18.46 -15.44 -30.54
N ASP A 192 18.61 -16.03 -29.35
CA ASP A 192 19.44 -15.44 -28.30
C ASP A 192 20.91 -15.75 -28.50
N ASP A 193 21.70 -14.70 -28.69
CA ASP A 193 23.14 -14.80 -28.89
C ASP A 193 23.94 -14.54 -27.60
N PHE A 194 23.26 -14.10 -26.53
CA PHE A 194 23.86 -13.84 -25.23
C PHE A 194 23.56 -14.99 -24.29
N ARG A 195 24.57 -15.82 -24.06
CA ARG A 195 24.42 -17.10 -23.36
C ARG A 195 24.95 -16.95 -21.94
N PRO A 196 24.48 -17.80 -21.00
CA PRO A 196 25.06 -17.81 -19.66
C PRO A 196 26.52 -18.29 -19.70
N SER A 197 27.24 -18.01 -18.62
CA SER A 197 28.58 -18.52 -18.36
C SER A 197 28.79 -18.69 -16.87
N SER A 198 29.94 -19.24 -16.45
CA SER A 198 30.34 -19.13 -15.04
C SER A 198 30.99 -17.76 -14.77
N VAL A 199 30.83 -17.27 -13.53
CA VAL A 199 31.53 -16.10 -13.00
C VAL A 199 33.04 -16.23 -13.17
N ASN A 200 33.60 -17.42 -12.87
CA ASN A 200 35.04 -17.67 -13.03
C ASN A 200 35.47 -17.54 -14.49
N TRP A 201 34.68 -18.03 -15.44
CA TRP A 201 34.96 -17.85 -16.86
C TRP A 201 34.92 -16.38 -17.25
N PHE A 202 33.93 -15.63 -16.76
CA PHE A 202 33.82 -14.20 -17.01
C PHE A 202 35.06 -13.43 -16.51
N PHE A 203 35.51 -13.71 -15.29
CA PHE A 203 36.74 -13.12 -14.75
C PHE A 203 38.00 -13.55 -15.51
N ALA A 204 38.14 -14.85 -15.78
CA ALA A 204 39.31 -15.39 -16.48
C ALA A 204 39.42 -14.94 -17.95
N ASN A 205 38.32 -14.52 -18.57
CA ASN A 205 38.32 -13.97 -19.93
C ASN A 205 38.46 -12.42 -19.93
N GLY A 206 38.97 -11.85 -18.83
CA GLY A 206 39.46 -10.48 -18.79
C GLY A 206 38.47 -9.43 -18.31
N ALA A 207 37.45 -9.81 -17.53
CA ALA A 207 36.63 -8.82 -16.83
C ALA A 207 37.48 -8.01 -15.85
N LEU A 208 37.14 -6.73 -15.73
CA LEU A 208 37.93 -5.73 -15.02
C LEU A 208 37.11 -5.05 -13.92
N LEU A 209 37.77 -4.69 -12.82
CA LEU A 209 37.24 -3.86 -11.75
C LEU A 209 37.62 -2.40 -12.02
N TYR A 210 36.62 -1.55 -12.10
CA TYR A 210 36.77 -0.10 -12.24
C TYR A 210 36.54 0.59 -10.91
N GLN A 211 37.19 1.74 -10.73
CA GLN A 211 37.04 2.61 -9.57
C GLN A 211 36.78 4.05 -10.03
N GLN A 212 35.80 4.71 -9.40
CA GLN A 212 35.48 6.10 -9.65
C GLN A 212 36.69 7.01 -9.39
N GLY A 213 37.03 7.87 -10.36
CA GLY A 213 38.19 8.75 -10.32
C GLY A 213 39.52 8.10 -10.72
N ASN A 214 39.51 6.81 -11.09
CA ASN A 214 40.67 6.08 -11.63
C ASN A 214 40.28 5.17 -12.82
N GLU A 215 39.34 5.61 -13.65
CA GLU A 215 38.75 4.80 -14.72
C GLU A 215 39.74 4.40 -15.82
N SER A 216 40.84 5.15 -15.96
CA SER A 216 41.90 4.85 -16.94
C SER A 216 42.80 3.67 -16.52
N ASN A 217 42.75 3.23 -15.25
CA ASN A 217 43.58 2.15 -14.73
C ASN A 217 42.75 1.03 -14.07
N PRO A 218 41.86 0.36 -14.82
CA PRO A 218 41.04 -0.73 -14.28
C PRO A 218 41.90 -1.96 -13.95
N VAL A 219 41.50 -2.71 -12.91
CA VAL A 219 42.28 -3.82 -12.37
C VAL A 219 41.68 -5.17 -12.80
N PRO A 220 42.48 -6.13 -13.28
CA PRO A 220 41.98 -7.49 -13.56
C PRO A 220 41.36 -8.15 -12.34
N ILE A 221 40.20 -8.78 -12.51
CA ILE A 221 39.53 -9.50 -11.43
C ILE A 221 40.16 -10.90 -11.30
N GLN A 222 40.52 -11.30 -10.08
CA GLN A 222 41.01 -12.66 -9.83
C GLN A 222 39.88 -13.68 -10.06
N PRO A 223 40.18 -14.93 -10.47
CA PRO A 223 39.15 -15.91 -10.85
C PRO A 223 38.06 -16.18 -9.81
N ASN A 224 38.31 -15.97 -8.51
CA ASN A 224 37.33 -16.13 -7.43
C ASN A 224 36.79 -14.79 -6.89
N GLY A 225 37.20 -13.66 -7.46
CA GLY A 225 36.83 -12.32 -7.01
C GLY A 225 37.46 -11.88 -5.67
N SER A 226 38.54 -12.52 -5.22
CA SER A 226 39.21 -12.21 -3.94
C SER A 226 39.71 -10.76 -3.82
N ASN A 227 40.01 -10.11 -4.94
CA ASN A 227 40.44 -8.72 -5.00
C ASN A 227 39.29 -7.73 -5.16
N LEU A 228 38.03 -8.18 -5.07
CA LEU A 228 36.87 -7.30 -5.07
C LEU A 228 36.62 -6.71 -3.67
N PRO A 229 36.15 -5.45 -3.56
CA PRO A 229 35.71 -4.87 -2.29
C PRO A 229 34.60 -5.71 -1.63
N GLN A 230 34.83 -6.14 -0.39
CA GLN A 230 33.92 -7.03 0.36
C GLN A 230 32.95 -6.24 1.26
N GLY A 231 31.70 -6.71 1.41
CA GLY A 231 30.70 -6.18 2.36
C GLY A 231 30.12 -4.80 2.01
N GLY A 232 29.23 -4.26 2.86
CA GLY A 232 28.65 -2.92 2.71
C GLY A 232 27.40 -2.84 1.79
N SER A 233 27.00 -1.61 1.44
CA SER A 233 26.00 -1.32 0.40
C SER A 233 26.67 -0.81 -0.87
N ASP A 234 25.94 -0.71 -1.99
CA ASP A 234 26.45 -0.04 -3.19
C ASP A 234 26.80 1.42 -2.87
N ASP A 235 28.09 1.73 -2.88
CA ASP A 235 28.67 3.05 -2.61
C ASP A 235 28.88 3.86 -3.90
N GLY A 236 28.62 3.25 -5.06
CA GLY A 236 28.83 3.86 -6.37
C GLY A 236 30.31 4.03 -6.77
N LEU A 237 31.25 3.60 -5.93
CA LEU A 237 32.69 3.81 -6.15
C LEU A 237 33.32 2.76 -7.06
N PHE A 238 32.72 1.58 -7.18
CA PHE A 238 33.28 0.44 -7.93
C PHE A 238 32.24 -0.19 -8.85
N TRP A 239 32.68 -0.66 -10.03
CA TRP A 239 31.87 -1.49 -10.91
C TRP A 239 32.71 -2.49 -11.71
N LEU A 240 32.08 -3.54 -12.21
CA LEU A 240 32.70 -4.50 -13.12
C LEU A 240 32.40 -4.12 -14.57
N ASP A 241 33.32 -4.39 -15.49
CA ASP A 241 33.07 -4.26 -16.95
C ASP A 241 33.93 -5.25 -17.74
N TYR A 242 33.74 -5.29 -19.06
CA TYR A 242 34.44 -6.13 -20.01
C TYR A 242 35.93 -5.78 -20.17
N PRO A 243 36.71 -6.69 -20.81
CA PRO A 243 38.02 -6.33 -21.33
C PRO A 243 37.99 -5.10 -22.24
N VAL A 244 39.09 -4.34 -22.24
CA VAL A 244 39.25 -3.17 -23.13
C VAL A 244 39.37 -3.57 -24.60
N ASP A 245 39.93 -4.76 -24.89
CA ASP A 245 40.05 -5.27 -26.26
C ASP A 245 38.67 -5.61 -26.86
N GLY A 246 38.38 -5.03 -28.03
CA GLY A 246 37.06 -5.14 -28.66
C GLY A 246 36.69 -6.57 -29.07
N ILE A 247 37.66 -7.40 -29.49
CA ILE A 247 37.40 -8.79 -29.87
C ILE A 247 37.10 -9.63 -28.62
N ALA A 248 37.91 -9.46 -27.57
CA ALA A 248 37.69 -10.11 -26.28
C ALA A 248 36.36 -9.68 -25.66
N LYS A 249 36.00 -8.39 -25.72
CA LYS A 249 34.72 -7.86 -25.25
C LYS A 249 33.52 -8.56 -25.92
N GLU A 250 33.50 -8.65 -27.25
CA GLU A 250 32.40 -9.30 -27.96
C GLU A 250 32.34 -10.81 -27.70
N LYS A 251 33.49 -11.47 -27.50
CA LYS A 251 33.54 -12.87 -27.05
C LYS A 251 32.93 -13.02 -25.65
N VAL A 252 33.28 -12.16 -24.70
CA VAL A 252 32.77 -12.21 -23.32
C VAL A 252 31.27 -11.92 -23.27
N LYS A 253 30.79 -10.93 -24.04
CA LYS A 253 29.36 -10.59 -24.17
C LYS A 253 28.49 -11.77 -24.61
N ARG A 254 28.95 -12.54 -25.60
CA ARG A 254 28.22 -13.73 -26.09
C ARG A 254 28.08 -14.83 -25.03
N GLY A 255 28.92 -14.79 -24.00
CA GLY A 255 29.04 -15.84 -23.00
C GLY A 255 29.51 -17.16 -23.58
N ASP A 256 29.48 -18.19 -22.74
CA ASP A 256 29.92 -19.53 -23.12
C ASP A 256 29.08 -20.56 -22.39
N ILE A 257 28.06 -21.05 -23.09
CA ILE A 257 27.10 -22.01 -22.54
C ILE A 257 27.79 -23.28 -22.01
N GLY A 258 28.92 -23.68 -22.61
CA GLY A 258 29.69 -24.86 -22.17
C GLY A 258 30.41 -24.64 -20.85
N SER A 259 30.71 -23.38 -20.49
CA SER A 259 31.30 -23.00 -19.20
C SER A 259 30.25 -22.73 -18.11
N THR A 260 28.96 -22.80 -18.44
CA THR A 260 27.87 -22.40 -17.55
C THR A 260 27.96 -23.16 -16.24
N LYS A 261 27.90 -22.40 -15.14
CA LYS A 261 27.75 -22.94 -13.80
C LYS A 261 26.63 -22.19 -13.12
N VAL A 262 25.67 -22.92 -12.57
CA VAL A 262 24.62 -22.32 -11.74
C VAL A 262 25.04 -22.28 -10.28
N TYR A 263 24.53 -21.30 -9.54
CA TYR A 263 24.96 -21.04 -8.16
C TYR A 263 23.79 -21.26 -7.21
N LEU A 264 23.96 -22.17 -6.26
CA LEU A 264 22.90 -22.61 -5.36
C LEU A 264 22.97 -21.88 -4.03
N HIS A 265 21.84 -21.28 -3.63
CA HIS A 265 21.63 -20.74 -2.30
C HIS A 265 20.51 -21.53 -1.61
N ILE A 266 20.87 -22.21 -0.52
CA ILE A 266 20.01 -23.12 0.23
C ILE A 266 19.38 -22.38 1.41
N LYS A 267 18.04 -22.31 1.44
CA LYS A 267 17.28 -21.56 2.45
C LYS A 267 16.27 -22.44 3.18
N PRO A 268 16.19 -22.39 4.52
CA PRO A 268 15.09 -23.00 5.25
C PRO A 268 13.79 -22.23 5.01
N MET A 269 12.69 -22.95 4.86
CA MET A 269 11.35 -22.39 4.72
C MET A 269 10.34 -23.14 5.58
N PHE A 270 9.29 -22.43 6.00
CA PHE A 270 8.17 -22.96 6.79
C PHE A 270 8.62 -23.72 8.05
N GLY A 271 9.34 -23.04 8.94
CA GLY A 271 9.84 -23.70 10.16
C GLY A 271 10.88 -24.77 9.87
N GLY A 272 11.57 -24.71 8.73
CA GLY A 272 12.58 -25.68 8.32
C GLY A 272 12.03 -27.01 7.80
N THR A 273 10.72 -27.12 7.54
CA THR A 273 10.13 -28.34 6.93
C THR A 273 10.23 -28.35 5.40
N PHE A 274 10.57 -27.21 4.80
CA PHE A 274 10.90 -27.10 3.39
C PHE A 274 12.29 -26.49 3.21
N THR A 275 12.93 -26.85 2.11
CA THR A 275 14.18 -26.24 1.64
C THR A 275 13.93 -25.58 0.30
N ASP A 276 14.18 -24.27 0.23
CA ASP A 276 14.26 -23.55 -1.04
C ASP A 276 15.71 -23.62 -1.56
N ILE A 277 15.89 -24.24 -2.71
CA ILE A 277 17.14 -24.20 -3.49
C ILE A 277 16.96 -23.10 -4.54
N VAL A 278 17.53 -21.92 -4.26
CA VAL A 278 17.57 -20.82 -5.22
C VAL A 278 18.70 -21.10 -6.20
N VAL A 279 18.37 -21.19 -7.48
CA VAL A 279 19.30 -21.50 -8.58
C VAL A 279 19.57 -20.21 -9.34
N TRP A 280 20.70 -19.56 -9.05
CA TRP A 280 21.15 -18.37 -9.76
C TRP A 280 21.89 -18.72 -11.03
N ILE A 281 21.58 -18.00 -12.10
CA ILE A 281 22.17 -18.15 -13.43
C ILE A 281 22.78 -16.80 -13.80
N PHE A 282 24.06 -16.82 -14.16
CA PHE A 282 24.80 -15.63 -14.55
C PHE A 282 24.90 -15.52 -16.06
N TYR A 283 24.57 -14.34 -16.57
CA TYR A 283 24.73 -13.97 -17.97
C TYR A 283 25.72 -12.80 -18.02
N PRO A 284 26.85 -12.92 -18.75
CA PRO A 284 27.78 -11.81 -18.90
C PRO A 284 27.16 -10.54 -19.44
N PHE A 285 26.09 -10.67 -20.23
CA PHE A 285 25.40 -9.57 -20.89
C PHE A 285 23.92 -9.87 -21.04
N ASN A 286 23.08 -8.84 -20.87
CA ASN A 286 21.70 -8.82 -21.31
C ASN A 286 21.59 -8.04 -22.63
N GLY A 287 20.78 -8.54 -23.57
CA GLY A 287 20.58 -7.89 -24.87
C GLY A 287 19.67 -6.66 -24.81
N ASN A 288 19.31 -6.11 -25.96
CA ASN A 288 18.40 -4.96 -25.98
C ASN A 288 16.94 -5.34 -25.77
N ALA A 289 16.23 -4.48 -25.05
CA ALA A 289 14.80 -4.59 -24.86
C ALA A 289 14.04 -4.43 -26.19
N ARG A 290 12.92 -5.16 -26.31
CA ARG A 290 12.06 -5.17 -27.50
C ARG A 290 10.64 -4.84 -27.09
N LEU A 291 9.94 -4.08 -27.92
CA LEU A 291 8.60 -3.58 -27.65
C LEU A 291 7.57 -4.18 -28.61
N LYS A 292 6.41 -4.61 -28.10
CA LYS A 292 5.20 -4.80 -28.91
C LYS A 292 4.39 -3.50 -28.88
N PHE A 293 4.07 -2.97 -30.05
CA PHE A 293 3.41 -1.67 -30.17
C PHE A 293 2.37 -1.66 -31.30
N LEU A 294 1.09 -1.61 -30.93
CA LEU A 294 -0.06 -1.66 -31.83
C LEU A 294 0.02 -2.90 -32.76
N PHE A 295 0.03 -2.70 -34.07
CA PHE A 295 0.20 -3.76 -35.06
C PHE A 295 1.67 -4.16 -35.28
N ILE A 296 2.63 -3.40 -34.76
CA ILE A 296 4.05 -3.73 -34.83
C ILE A 296 4.33 -4.80 -33.78
N LYS A 297 4.51 -6.03 -34.26
CA LYS A 297 4.70 -7.19 -33.39
C LYS A 297 5.96 -7.06 -32.54
N SER A 298 7.07 -6.60 -33.11
CA SER A 298 8.35 -6.49 -32.39
C SER A 298 9.16 -5.30 -32.91
N LEU A 299 9.55 -4.40 -32.01
CA LEU A 299 10.36 -3.21 -32.30
C LEU A 299 11.57 -3.16 -31.35
N PRO A 300 12.82 -3.26 -31.83
CA PRO A 300 14.01 -3.11 -30.99
C PRO A 300 14.13 -1.68 -30.46
N LEU A 301 14.58 -1.51 -29.21
CA LEU A 301 14.72 -0.20 -28.54
C LEU A 301 16.16 0.35 -28.56
N GLY A 302 16.97 -0.03 -29.56
CA GLY A 302 18.36 0.42 -29.64
C GLY A 302 19.21 -0.26 -28.57
N ASP A 303 19.92 0.54 -27.75
CA ASP A 303 20.76 0.04 -26.66
C ASP A 303 20.05 -0.07 -25.31
N ILE A 304 18.78 0.33 -25.25
CA ILE A 304 17.97 0.30 -24.03
C ILE A 304 17.80 -1.13 -23.50
N GLY A 305 17.99 -1.30 -22.19
CA GLY A 305 17.91 -2.57 -21.48
C GLY A 305 19.21 -3.37 -21.49
N GLN A 306 20.16 -3.03 -22.36
CA GLN A 306 21.47 -3.69 -22.39
C GLN A 306 22.26 -3.37 -21.12
N HIS A 307 22.83 -4.38 -20.49
CA HIS A 307 23.73 -4.18 -19.36
C HIS A 307 24.68 -5.34 -19.18
N VAL A 308 25.82 -5.05 -18.56
CA VAL A 308 26.82 -6.05 -18.19
C VAL A 308 26.37 -6.77 -16.93
N GLY A 309 26.58 -8.08 -16.89
CA GLY A 309 26.43 -8.92 -15.71
C GLY A 309 25.00 -9.08 -15.19
N ASP A 310 24.16 -9.83 -15.91
CA ASP A 310 22.79 -10.12 -15.52
C ASP A 310 22.66 -11.40 -14.67
N TRP A 311 21.75 -11.37 -13.70
CA TRP A 311 21.58 -12.41 -12.69
C TRP A 311 20.12 -12.83 -12.58
N GLU A 312 19.78 -13.99 -13.13
CA GLU A 312 18.41 -14.51 -13.10
C GLU A 312 18.30 -15.75 -12.23
N HIS A 313 17.08 -16.12 -11.82
CA HIS A 313 16.92 -17.26 -10.94
C HIS A 313 15.62 -18.03 -11.07
N VAL A 314 15.67 -19.25 -10.60
CA VAL A 314 14.50 -20.11 -10.34
C VAL A 314 14.68 -20.70 -8.95
N THR A 315 13.61 -20.82 -8.17
CA THR A 315 13.68 -21.44 -6.84
C THR A 315 12.93 -22.76 -6.84
N LEU A 316 13.61 -23.83 -6.45
CA LEU A 316 13.00 -25.14 -6.22
C LEU A 316 12.64 -25.25 -4.75
N ARG A 317 11.36 -25.48 -4.44
CA ARG A 317 10.90 -25.72 -3.07
C ARG A 317 10.73 -27.21 -2.85
N ILE A 318 11.56 -27.78 -1.98
CA ILE A 318 11.63 -29.22 -1.72
C ILE A 318 11.14 -29.52 -0.32
N SER A 319 10.34 -30.57 -0.18
CA SER A 319 9.89 -31.09 1.12
C SER A 319 11.03 -31.81 1.83
N ASN A 320 11.30 -31.42 3.09
CA ASN A 320 12.33 -32.08 3.89
C ASN A 320 11.87 -33.45 4.45
N PHE A 321 10.59 -33.81 4.28
CA PHE A 321 10.07 -35.11 4.73
C PHE A 321 10.43 -36.27 3.81
N ASN A 322 10.43 -36.01 2.50
CA ASN A 322 10.59 -37.05 1.48
C ASN A 322 11.50 -36.66 0.31
N GLY A 323 11.98 -35.41 0.30
CA GLY A 323 12.82 -34.89 -0.78
C GLY A 323 12.04 -34.56 -2.05
N GLU A 324 10.70 -34.56 -2.05
CA GLU A 324 9.94 -34.27 -3.26
C GLU A 324 9.91 -32.77 -3.58
N LEU A 325 10.01 -32.46 -4.88
CA LEU A 325 9.80 -31.11 -5.40
C LEU A 325 8.31 -30.75 -5.28
N TRP A 326 8.01 -29.72 -4.50
CA TRP A 326 6.64 -29.28 -4.24
C TRP A 326 6.22 -28.11 -5.13
N ARG A 327 7.04 -27.07 -5.20
CA ARG A 327 6.75 -25.85 -5.98
C ARG A 327 8.01 -25.34 -6.68
N VAL A 328 7.82 -24.67 -7.81
CA VAL A 328 8.88 -23.98 -8.55
C VAL A 328 8.50 -22.51 -8.69
N TYR A 329 9.40 -21.62 -8.27
CA TYR A 329 9.27 -20.19 -8.47
C TYR A 329 10.09 -19.75 -9.68
N PHE A 330 9.46 -19.05 -10.61
CA PHE A 330 10.07 -18.51 -11.82
C PHE A 330 10.25 -16.99 -11.65
N SER A 331 11.50 -16.50 -11.72
CA SER A 331 11.83 -15.07 -11.59
C SER A 331 11.49 -14.33 -12.90
N GLU A 332 10.42 -13.56 -12.89
CA GLU A 332 9.92 -12.77 -14.02
C GLU A 332 10.29 -11.29 -13.82
N HIS A 333 11.60 -11.00 -13.76
CA HIS A 333 12.17 -9.68 -13.43
C HIS A 333 11.83 -9.21 -12.00
N SER A 334 11.13 -8.08 -11.84
CA SER A 334 10.79 -7.48 -10.53
C SER A 334 9.72 -8.27 -9.74
N ARG A 335 9.21 -9.38 -10.30
CA ARG A 335 8.21 -10.28 -9.71
C ARG A 335 8.49 -11.72 -10.14
N GLY A 336 7.60 -12.64 -9.81
CA GLY A 336 7.68 -14.00 -10.33
C GLY A 336 6.44 -14.82 -10.01
N THR A 337 6.35 -15.98 -10.64
CA THR A 337 5.22 -16.89 -10.52
C THR A 337 5.64 -18.13 -9.74
N LEU A 338 4.91 -18.45 -8.67
CA LEU A 338 5.07 -19.70 -7.93
C LEU A 338 4.08 -20.73 -8.49
N MET A 339 4.57 -21.87 -8.96
CA MET A 339 3.75 -22.95 -9.50
C MET A 339 3.94 -24.24 -8.71
N GLU A 340 2.88 -25.04 -8.59
CA GLU A 340 2.97 -26.40 -8.07
C GLU A 340 3.71 -27.28 -9.07
N ALA A 341 4.51 -28.22 -8.59
CA ALA A 341 5.34 -29.04 -9.47
C ALA A 341 4.48 -29.79 -10.49
N CYS A 342 3.27 -30.24 -10.15
CA CYS A 342 2.35 -30.89 -11.09
C CYS A 342 1.89 -30.01 -12.26
N ASP A 343 1.97 -28.68 -12.16
CA ASP A 343 1.61 -27.74 -13.23
C ASP A 343 2.82 -27.34 -14.11
N VAL A 344 4.02 -27.79 -13.72
CA VAL A 344 5.30 -27.52 -14.40
C VAL A 344 5.60 -28.60 -15.42
N GLU A 345 6.17 -28.20 -16.56
CA GLU A 345 6.66 -29.14 -17.57
C GLU A 345 7.97 -29.78 -17.11
N PHE A 346 8.17 -31.08 -17.34
CA PHE A 346 9.40 -31.79 -17.00
C PHE A 346 10.08 -32.39 -18.24
N GLN A 347 11.41 -32.55 -18.17
CA GLN A 347 12.21 -33.17 -19.20
C GLN A 347 13.30 -34.05 -18.60
N GLY A 348 13.68 -35.14 -19.28
CA GLY A 348 14.81 -35.97 -18.84
C GLY A 348 14.59 -36.61 -17.46
N GLY A 349 13.34 -36.88 -17.08
CA GLY A 349 12.95 -37.35 -15.75
C GLY A 349 12.27 -36.24 -14.95
N ASN A 350 12.77 -35.96 -13.75
CA ASN A 350 12.16 -35.03 -12.79
C ASN A 350 12.70 -33.59 -12.91
N LYS A 351 13.32 -33.22 -14.03
CA LYS A 351 13.91 -31.89 -14.21
C LYS A 351 12.89 -30.90 -14.76
N PRO A 352 12.51 -29.85 -14.00
CA PRO A 352 11.55 -28.87 -14.45
C PRO A 352 12.10 -28.08 -15.64
N VAL A 353 11.28 -27.84 -16.64
CA VAL A 353 11.63 -27.06 -17.82
C VAL A 353 11.42 -25.58 -17.50
N VAL A 354 12.45 -24.79 -17.82
CA VAL A 354 12.45 -23.34 -17.66
C VAL A 354 12.75 -22.72 -19.02
N TYR A 355 12.04 -21.65 -19.35
CA TYR A 355 12.25 -20.89 -20.58
C TYR A 355 12.77 -19.50 -20.22
N SER A 356 14.02 -19.23 -20.61
CA SER A 356 14.65 -17.92 -20.50
C SER A 356 14.13 -17.02 -21.62
N SER A 357 13.67 -15.82 -21.26
CA SER A 357 13.19 -14.84 -22.25
C SER A 357 14.34 -14.30 -23.10
N PHE A 358 14.02 -14.00 -24.35
CA PHE A 358 14.97 -13.46 -25.33
C PHE A 358 15.55 -12.13 -24.87
N HIS A 359 16.88 -12.03 -24.82
CA HIS A 359 17.70 -10.93 -24.30
C HIS A 359 17.54 -10.65 -22.81
N GLY A 360 16.29 -10.52 -22.35
CA GLY A 360 15.94 -10.16 -20.98
C GLY A 360 16.20 -11.25 -19.94
N HIS A 361 16.35 -12.51 -20.36
CA HIS A 361 16.66 -13.68 -19.55
C HIS A 361 15.72 -14.03 -18.39
N ALA A 362 14.64 -13.28 -18.16
CA ALA A 362 13.62 -13.66 -17.18
C ALA A 362 13.10 -15.09 -17.42
N MET A 363 12.81 -15.77 -16.32
CA MET A 363 12.51 -17.19 -16.30
C MET A 363 11.01 -17.43 -16.30
N TYR A 364 10.53 -18.30 -17.19
CA TYR A 364 9.11 -18.64 -17.33
C TYR A 364 8.89 -20.15 -17.43
N SER A 365 7.69 -20.61 -17.04
CA SER A 365 7.32 -22.03 -17.03
C SER A 365 6.82 -22.56 -18.37
N ARG A 366 6.49 -21.68 -19.32
CA ARG A 366 5.92 -22.03 -20.63
C ARG A 366 6.56 -21.18 -21.74
N PRO A 367 6.67 -21.73 -22.97
CA PRO A 367 7.04 -20.92 -24.13
C PRO A 367 5.89 -19.99 -24.51
N GLY A 368 6.19 -18.91 -25.24
CA GLY A 368 5.20 -17.95 -25.70
C GLY A 368 5.70 -16.52 -25.58
N LEU A 369 4.75 -15.59 -25.49
CA LEU A 369 5.03 -14.17 -25.34
C LEU A 369 4.31 -13.66 -24.08
N VAL A 370 5.09 -13.16 -23.13
CA VAL A 370 4.58 -12.39 -22.00
C VAL A 370 4.94 -10.92 -22.21
N LEU A 371 3.97 -10.02 -22.02
CA LEU A 371 4.18 -8.58 -22.14
C LEU A 371 4.30 -7.96 -20.76
N GLN A 372 5.43 -7.29 -20.48
CA GLN A 372 5.57 -6.43 -19.32
C GLN A 372 5.01 -5.05 -19.69
N GLY A 373 3.76 -4.80 -19.29
CA GLY A 373 2.96 -3.65 -19.73
C GLY A 373 1.46 -3.95 -19.71
N ASN A 374 0.69 -3.38 -20.65
CA ASN A 374 -0.74 -3.69 -20.80
C ASN A 374 -0.99 -4.75 -21.90
N ASP A 375 -2.21 -5.28 -21.96
CA ASP A 375 -2.60 -6.49 -22.72
C ASP A 375 -2.35 -6.40 -24.24
N GLU A 376 -2.12 -5.20 -24.76
CA GLU A 376 -1.89 -4.96 -26.19
C GLU A 376 -0.51 -4.36 -26.50
N ASN A 377 0.18 -3.78 -25.51
CA ASN A 377 1.47 -3.11 -25.67
C ASN A 377 2.36 -3.24 -24.44
N GLY A 378 3.61 -3.64 -24.64
CA GLY A 378 4.57 -3.81 -23.54
C GLY A 378 5.90 -4.33 -24.03
N ILE A 379 6.88 -4.38 -23.12
CA ILE A 379 8.16 -5.04 -23.39
C ILE A 379 7.90 -6.52 -23.57
N ARG A 380 8.54 -7.08 -24.59
CA ARG A 380 8.37 -8.47 -24.98
C ARG A 380 9.33 -9.33 -24.19
N ASN A 381 8.77 -10.28 -23.46
CA ASN A 381 9.48 -11.47 -23.02
C ASN A 381 9.05 -12.60 -23.96
N ASP A 382 9.90 -12.87 -24.94
CA ASP A 382 9.71 -13.93 -25.93
C ASP A 382 10.43 -15.20 -25.46
N MET A 383 9.68 -16.29 -25.28
CA MET A 383 10.18 -17.59 -24.84
C MET A 383 9.90 -18.63 -25.91
N ALA A 384 10.90 -19.43 -26.25
CA ALA A 384 10.70 -20.54 -27.18
C ALA A 384 11.62 -21.70 -26.80
N ARG A 385 11.16 -22.92 -27.07
CA ARG A 385 12.03 -24.09 -27.06
C ARG A 385 13.00 -23.99 -28.24
N SER A 386 14.26 -24.34 -28.01
CA SER A 386 15.31 -24.31 -29.03
C SER A 386 16.35 -25.41 -28.81
N ASN A 387 17.32 -25.49 -29.72
CA ASN A 387 18.53 -26.29 -29.53
C ASN A 387 19.60 -25.58 -28.67
N LYS A 388 19.36 -24.34 -28.23
CA LYS A 388 20.17 -23.60 -27.26
C LYS A 388 19.58 -23.85 -25.87
N PHE A 389 20.10 -24.84 -25.17
CA PHE A 389 19.68 -25.16 -23.81
C PHE A 389 20.87 -25.65 -22.98
N PHE A 390 20.71 -25.66 -21.67
CA PHE A 390 21.63 -26.34 -20.77
C PHE A 390 20.87 -27.03 -19.64
N ASP A 391 21.44 -28.11 -19.15
CA ASP A 391 21.00 -28.79 -17.94
C ASP A 391 21.73 -28.15 -16.76
N ALA A 392 20.99 -27.47 -15.87
CA ALA A 392 21.59 -26.81 -14.71
C ALA A 392 22.31 -27.80 -13.78
N GLY A 393 21.95 -29.09 -13.82
CA GLY A 393 22.60 -30.15 -13.04
C GLY A 393 23.97 -30.57 -13.58
N ALA A 394 24.31 -30.20 -14.82
CA ALA A 394 25.60 -30.55 -15.43
C ALA A 394 26.77 -29.73 -14.85
N GLY A 395 26.51 -28.52 -14.35
CA GLY A 395 27.51 -27.64 -13.78
C GLY A 395 26.90 -26.71 -12.74
N TYR A 396 27.19 -26.95 -11.46
CA TYR A 396 26.68 -26.12 -10.36
C TYR A 396 27.69 -25.98 -9.20
N GLU A 397 27.45 -25.00 -8.35
CA GLU A 397 28.21 -24.74 -7.13
C GLU A 397 27.30 -24.33 -5.98
N LEU A 398 27.48 -24.94 -4.80
CA LEU A 398 26.82 -24.50 -3.57
C LEU A 398 27.61 -23.31 -3.02
N ILE A 399 26.97 -22.15 -2.94
CA ILE A 399 27.67 -20.91 -2.58
C ILE A 399 27.11 -20.20 -1.35
N ALA A 400 25.91 -20.54 -0.89
CA ALA A 400 25.31 -19.94 0.30
C ALA A 400 24.32 -20.91 0.94
N GLY A 401 24.24 -20.86 2.28
CA GLY A 401 23.38 -21.71 3.09
C GLY A 401 24.07 -22.12 4.39
N PRO A 402 23.37 -22.86 5.27
CA PRO A 402 23.93 -23.32 6.53
C PRO A 402 25.27 -24.07 6.34
N GLY A 403 26.34 -23.59 6.97
CA GLY A 403 27.65 -24.23 6.90
C GLY A 403 28.40 -24.09 5.57
N ILE A 404 27.91 -23.28 4.63
CA ILE A 404 28.58 -23.02 3.35
C ILE A 404 29.44 -21.75 3.47
N VAL A 405 30.71 -21.86 3.07
CA VAL A 405 31.60 -20.71 2.94
C VAL A 405 31.33 -20.04 1.60
N GLU A 406 30.96 -18.76 1.66
CA GLU A 406 30.61 -18.00 0.48
C GLU A 406 31.85 -17.56 -0.31
N PRO A 407 31.80 -17.58 -1.66
CA PRO A 407 32.90 -17.07 -2.46
C PRO A 407 33.00 -15.54 -2.38
N ALA A 408 34.21 -15.00 -2.54
CA ALA A 408 34.47 -13.57 -2.38
C ALA A 408 33.65 -12.68 -3.33
N TRP A 409 33.39 -13.13 -4.56
CA TRP A 409 32.53 -12.39 -5.50
C TRP A 409 31.08 -12.27 -5.03
N LEU A 410 30.57 -13.21 -4.22
CA LEU A 410 29.19 -13.14 -3.72
C LEU A 410 29.03 -12.01 -2.70
N ASN A 411 30.11 -11.65 -2.01
CA ASN A 411 30.16 -10.59 -1.02
C ASN A 411 30.55 -9.22 -1.61
N TYR A 412 30.53 -9.09 -2.94
CA TYR A 412 30.65 -7.83 -3.65
C TYR A 412 29.26 -7.19 -3.84
N PHE A 413 28.96 -6.16 -3.06
CA PHE A 413 27.65 -5.48 -3.02
C PHE A 413 27.53 -4.26 -3.96
N ARG A 414 28.51 -4.05 -4.86
CA ARG A 414 28.48 -2.97 -5.87
C ARG A 414 28.05 -3.52 -7.23
N LYS A 415 28.07 -2.67 -8.26
CA LYS A 415 27.53 -2.97 -9.59
C LYS A 415 28.38 -3.97 -10.37
N TRP A 416 27.70 -4.91 -11.01
CA TRP A 416 28.20 -5.90 -11.98
C TRP A 416 28.18 -5.37 -13.42
N GLY A 417 28.21 -4.05 -13.57
CA GLY A 417 28.25 -3.36 -14.85
C GLY A 417 28.47 -1.86 -14.66
N PRO A 418 29.01 -1.15 -15.66
CA PRO A 418 29.05 0.30 -15.62
C PRO A 418 27.63 0.88 -15.56
N THR A 419 27.53 2.11 -15.06
CA THR A 419 26.34 2.92 -15.33
C THR A 419 26.51 3.52 -16.72
N VAL A 420 25.77 3.02 -17.70
CA VAL A 420 25.90 3.46 -19.09
C VAL A 420 24.91 4.59 -19.33
N GLN A 421 25.37 5.83 -19.42
CA GLN A 421 24.53 6.94 -19.88
C GLN A 421 24.23 6.76 -21.36
N HIS A 422 23.14 6.08 -21.68
CA HIS A 422 22.56 6.13 -23.01
C HIS A 422 21.83 7.47 -23.14
N ASP A 423 21.88 8.06 -24.33
CA ASP A 423 20.91 9.10 -24.62
C ASP A 423 19.60 8.38 -24.97
N ILE A 424 18.93 7.82 -23.96
CA ILE A 424 17.65 7.09 -24.09
C ILE A 424 16.69 7.95 -24.91
N GLN A 425 16.73 9.27 -24.72
CA GLN A 425 15.93 10.20 -25.48
C GLN A 425 16.32 10.19 -26.97
N ARG A 426 17.60 10.26 -27.33
CA ARG A 426 18.08 10.13 -28.72
C ARG A 426 17.76 8.77 -29.34
N ASP A 427 17.92 7.68 -28.61
CA ASP A 427 17.70 6.32 -29.15
C ASP A 427 16.20 6.04 -29.34
N LEU A 428 15.37 6.41 -28.36
CA LEU A 428 13.92 6.42 -28.51
C LEU A 428 13.45 7.39 -29.59
N GLU A 429 14.13 8.52 -29.77
CA GLU A 429 13.86 9.46 -30.86
C GLU A 429 14.25 8.90 -32.22
N GLY A 430 15.33 8.15 -32.32
CA GLY A 430 15.75 7.41 -33.51
C GLY A 430 14.72 6.37 -33.91
N VAL A 431 14.26 5.56 -32.96
CA VAL A 431 13.15 4.61 -33.16
C VAL A 431 11.84 5.35 -33.49
N ALA A 432 11.58 6.49 -32.84
CA ALA A 432 10.41 7.30 -33.18
C ALA A 432 10.49 7.89 -34.60
N LYS A 433 11.70 8.22 -35.11
CA LYS A 433 11.94 8.75 -36.46
C LYS A 433 11.69 7.69 -37.55
N SER A 434 11.92 6.42 -37.26
CA SER A 434 11.65 5.32 -38.21
C SER A 434 10.17 4.94 -38.31
N LEU A 435 9.32 5.42 -37.39
CA LEU A 435 7.88 5.17 -37.41
C LEU A 435 7.11 6.23 -38.25
N PRO A 436 6.10 5.82 -39.03
CA PRO A 436 5.18 6.74 -39.71
C PRO A 436 4.61 7.80 -38.76
N GLY A 437 4.39 9.02 -39.25
CA GLY A 437 4.03 10.19 -38.43
C GLY A 437 2.81 10.00 -37.51
N LEU A 438 1.83 9.18 -37.92
CA LEU A 438 0.66 8.83 -37.12
C LEU A 438 0.99 7.94 -35.90
N LEU A 439 2.02 7.10 -36.02
CA LEU A 439 2.44 6.12 -35.00
C LEU A 439 3.51 6.68 -34.06
N ARG A 440 4.31 7.64 -34.53
CA ARG A 440 5.37 8.31 -33.78
C ARG A 440 4.90 8.91 -32.46
N LYS A 441 3.71 9.53 -32.45
CA LYS A 441 3.08 10.10 -31.26
C LYS A 441 2.60 9.02 -30.28
N LYS A 442 2.00 7.94 -30.80
CA LYS A 442 1.53 6.80 -29.99
C LYS A 442 2.71 6.02 -29.39
N PHE A 443 3.84 5.94 -30.09
CA PHE A 443 5.06 5.27 -29.62
C PHE A 443 5.65 6.03 -28.44
N ARG A 444 5.80 7.36 -28.57
CA ARG A 444 6.16 8.22 -27.44
C ARG A 444 5.15 8.14 -26.28
N ASP A 445 3.87 7.88 -26.58
CA ASP A 445 2.84 7.66 -25.55
C ASP A 445 2.98 6.34 -24.79
N LEU A 446 3.49 5.30 -25.44
CA LEU A 446 3.77 4.02 -24.82
C LEU A 446 5.05 4.05 -23.99
N ILE A 447 6.14 4.61 -24.53
CA ILE A 447 7.45 4.54 -23.87
C ILE A 447 7.46 5.24 -22.50
N SER A 448 6.84 6.41 -22.32
CA SER A 448 6.81 7.03 -20.98
C SER A 448 5.86 6.34 -19.97
N LYS A 449 5.26 5.21 -20.33
CA LYS A 449 4.48 4.35 -19.42
C LYS A 449 5.21 3.04 -19.10
N ILE A 450 6.37 2.81 -19.71
CA ILE A 450 7.24 1.68 -19.41
C ILE A 450 7.96 2.00 -18.08
N PRO A 451 7.98 1.07 -17.11
CA PRO A 451 8.67 1.26 -15.83
C PRO A 451 10.14 1.66 -16.02
N SER A 452 10.67 2.51 -15.14
CA SER A 452 12.05 3.00 -15.26
C SER A 452 13.07 1.88 -15.19
N GLU A 453 12.77 0.77 -14.49
CA GLU A 453 13.65 -0.38 -14.34
C GLU A 453 14.00 -1.06 -15.67
N VAL A 454 13.15 -0.91 -16.70
CA VAL A 454 13.41 -1.45 -18.04
C VAL A 454 14.11 -0.41 -18.94
N LEU A 455 14.10 0.85 -18.51
CA LEU A 455 14.79 1.97 -19.13
C LEU A 455 16.06 2.34 -18.34
N GLU A 456 16.39 1.60 -17.28
CA GLU A 456 17.42 1.96 -16.32
C GLU A 456 18.81 1.61 -16.86
N GLU A 457 19.71 2.58 -16.68
CA GLU A 457 21.09 2.60 -17.17
C GLU A 457 22.11 2.13 -16.14
N LYS A 458 21.63 1.82 -14.93
CA LYS A 458 22.49 1.42 -13.83
C LYS A 458 22.85 -0.05 -14.03
N GLY A 459 24.15 -0.34 -14.06
CA GLY A 459 24.62 -1.71 -14.02
C GLY A 459 23.99 -2.49 -12.86
N PRO A 460 23.57 -3.74 -13.08
CA PRO A 460 22.86 -4.54 -12.10
C PRO A 460 23.73 -4.79 -10.87
N LEU A 461 23.07 -4.98 -9.72
CA LEU A 461 23.74 -5.42 -8.50
C LEU A 461 23.93 -6.94 -8.51
N GLY A 462 24.93 -7.42 -7.77
CA GLY A 462 25.13 -8.86 -7.56
C GLY A 462 23.94 -9.52 -6.87
N PRO A 463 23.84 -10.86 -6.87
CA PRO A 463 22.64 -11.60 -6.48
C PRO A 463 22.20 -11.41 -5.01
N LYS A 464 23.12 -11.00 -4.10
CA LYS A 464 22.78 -10.63 -2.72
C LYS A 464 22.17 -9.23 -2.56
N ALA A 465 22.54 -8.30 -3.45
CA ALA A 465 22.15 -6.90 -3.40
C ALA A 465 21.02 -6.57 -4.40
N LYS A 466 20.81 -7.42 -5.43
CA LYS A 466 19.63 -7.40 -6.29
C LYS A 466 18.42 -7.66 -5.40
N ARG A 467 17.56 -6.65 -5.22
CA ARG A 467 16.30 -6.76 -4.47
C ARG A 467 15.43 -7.82 -5.14
N THR A 468 15.51 -9.05 -4.67
CA THR A 468 14.47 -10.03 -4.91
C THR A 468 13.34 -9.64 -3.97
N ASN A 469 12.21 -9.22 -4.52
CA ASN A 469 10.97 -9.30 -3.79
C ASN A 469 10.82 -10.77 -3.39
N GLY A 470 11.19 -11.10 -2.15
CA GLY A 470 10.82 -12.39 -1.58
C GLY A 470 9.30 -12.56 -1.67
N PRO A 471 8.75 -13.75 -1.45
CA PRO A 471 7.31 -14.01 -1.57
C PRO A 471 6.42 -13.23 -0.56
N ASN A 472 6.93 -12.18 0.08
CA ASN A 472 6.20 -11.23 0.89
C ASN A 472 6.07 -9.88 0.16
N VAL A 473 5.35 -9.86 -0.97
CA VAL A 473 4.79 -8.61 -1.51
C VAL A 473 3.42 -8.93 -2.11
N ASN A 474 2.41 -8.25 -1.58
CA ASN A 474 1.06 -8.14 -2.13
C ASN A 474 1.11 -7.97 -3.66
N SER A 475 0.40 -8.84 -4.36
CA SER A 475 0.25 -8.83 -5.82
C SER A 475 -0.56 -7.61 -6.29
N SER A 476 0.08 -6.48 -6.53
CA SER A 476 -0.47 -5.32 -7.26
C SER A 476 -0.11 -5.36 -8.76
N ALA A 477 -0.96 -5.95 -9.62
CA ALA A 477 -0.88 -5.82 -11.08
C ALA A 477 -1.61 -4.55 -11.59
N TYR A 478 -1.12 -3.92 -12.66
CA TYR A 478 -1.87 -2.90 -13.44
C TYR A 478 -1.80 -3.27 -14.93
N PRO A 479 -2.79 -2.87 -15.75
CA PRO A 479 -4.18 -3.28 -15.81
C PRO A 479 -4.35 -4.37 -16.88
N TYR A 480 -4.50 -5.64 -16.47
CA TYR A 480 -5.12 -6.64 -17.35
C TYR A 480 -6.62 -6.47 -17.23
N LYS A 481 -7.39 -6.64 -18.31
CA LYS A 481 -8.84 -6.86 -18.17
C LYS A 481 -9.05 -7.85 -17.04
N SER A 482 -9.64 -7.38 -15.94
CA SER A 482 -9.77 -8.18 -14.75
C SER A 482 -10.54 -9.47 -15.09
N PRO A 483 -9.97 -10.67 -14.89
CA PRO A 483 -10.78 -11.76 -14.40
C PRO A 483 -10.94 -11.49 -12.90
N PHE A 484 -11.79 -10.52 -12.54
CA PHE A 484 -12.31 -10.45 -11.18
C PHE A 484 -13.09 -11.75 -11.03
N LEU A 485 -12.57 -12.63 -10.17
CA LEU A 485 -13.07 -13.89 -9.59
C LEU A 485 -11.78 -14.72 -9.34
N LEU A 486 -11.18 -14.77 -8.15
CA LEU A 486 -11.74 -15.36 -6.93
C LEU A 486 -10.88 -15.03 -5.68
N SER A 487 -11.33 -14.08 -4.85
CA SER A 487 -11.14 -14.10 -3.39
C SER A 487 -12.43 -13.56 -2.78
N ASN A 488 -13.25 -14.40 -2.15
CA ASN A 488 -14.58 -14.00 -1.70
C ASN A 488 -14.62 -13.29 -0.33
N ALA A 489 -13.49 -13.11 0.35
CA ALA A 489 -13.44 -12.28 1.56
C ALA A 489 -13.31 -10.80 1.15
N LEU A 490 -14.28 -9.99 1.55
CA LEU A 490 -14.25 -8.54 1.33
C LEU A 490 -13.23 -7.92 2.30
N PRO A 491 -12.44 -6.90 1.90
CA PRO A 491 -11.51 -6.21 2.80
C PRO A 491 -12.11 -5.83 4.16
N VAL A 492 -13.37 -5.42 4.20
CA VAL A 492 -14.08 -5.03 5.44
C VAL A 492 -14.29 -6.18 6.44
N GLU A 493 -13.99 -7.42 6.07
CA GLU A 493 -14.03 -8.56 6.99
C GLU A 493 -12.73 -8.68 7.81
N THR A 494 -11.72 -7.85 7.53
CA THR A 494 -10.44 -7.83 8.23
C THR A 494 -10.25 -6.50 8.96
N THR A 495 -10.06 -6.53 10.29
CA THR A 495 -9.80 -5.34 11.10
C THR A 495 -8.41 -4.78 10.82
N PHE A 496 -8.34 -3.47 10.60
CA PHE A 496 -7.06 -2.76 10.48
C PHE A 496 -6.44 -2.54 11.87
N SER A 497 -5.11 -2.59 11.93
CA SER A 497 -4.34 -2.10 13.06
C SER A 497 -3.12 -1.37 12.52
N CYS A 498 -2.75 -0.24 13.14
CA CYS A 498 -1.52 0.45 12.75
C CYS A 498 -0.30 -0.48 12.94
N PRO A 499 0.79 -0.31 12.15
CA PRO A 499 1.92 -1.22 12.17
C PRO A 499 2.70 -1.28 13.50
N GLY A 500 2.63 -0.22 14.29
CA GLY A 500 3.20 -0.13 15.63
C GLY A 500 2.13 0.00 16.72
N PRO A 501 2.48 -0.25 17.99
CA PRO A 501 1.54 -0.12 19.10
C PRO A 501 1.06 1.33 19.27
N LEU A 502 -0.09 1.51 19.92
CA LEU A 502 -0.53 2.84 20.31
C LEU A 502 0.49 3.51 21.23
N PRO A 503 0.71 4.84 21.09
CA PRO A 503 1.63 5.57 21.95
C PRO A 503 1.19 5.49 23.41
N THR A 504 2.15 5.24 24.31
CA THR A 504 1.90 5.25 25.76
C THR A 504 1.82 6.68 26.25
N MET A 505 0.66 7.09 26.76
CA MET A 505 0.45 8.47 27.22
C MET A 505 1.10 8.73 28.57
N LEU A 506 1.84 9.84 28.65
CA LEU A 506 2.38 10.35 29.90
C LEU A 506 1.24 10.77 30.83
N PRO A 507 1.35 10.53 32.15
CA PRO A 507 0.40 11.04 33.11
C PRO A 507 0.32 12.56 33.01
N SER A 508 -0.90 13.09 32.85
CA SER A 508 -1.16 14.53 32.89
C SER A 508 -2.36 14.79 33.80
N GLY A 509 -2.51 16.03 34.26
CA GLY A 509 -3.69 16.45 35.02
C GLY A 509 -4.99 16.52 34.18
N GLY A 510 -4.91 16.28 32.86
CA GLY A 510 -6.03 16.34 31.93
C GLY A 510 -6.82 15.03 31.80
N ASN A 511 -7.79 15.02 30.88
CA ASN A 511 -8.69 13.90 30.59
C ASN A 511 -8.44 13.24 29.23
N PHE A 512 -7.40 13.64 28.51
CA PHE A 512 -7.00 13.00 27.25
C PHE A 512 -6.68 11.51 27.44
N SER A 513 -7.10 10.69 26.47
CA SER A 513 -6.85 9.24 26.42
C SER A 513 -7.41 8.44 27.61
N LYS A 514 -8.49 8.91 28.25
CA LYS A 514 -9.18 8.21 29.35
C LYS A 514 -10.38 7.36 28.90
N GLY A 515 -10.66 7.28 27.60
CA GLY A 515 -11.75 6.51 27.01
C GLY A 515 -13.15 7.11 27.12
N ILE A 516 -13.39 8.06 28.03
CA ILE A 516 -14.70 8.69 28.27
C ILE A 516 -14.57 10.21 28.29
N ILE A 517 -15.50 10.92 27.64
CA ILE A 517 -15.60 12.38 27.64
C ILE A 517 -17.00 12.81 28.07
N ASP A 518 -17.10 13.76 29.01
CA ASP A 518 -18.35 14.37 29.46
C ASP A 518 -18.70 15.60 28.61
N LEU A 519 -19.83 15.54 27.92
CA LEU A 519 -20.34 16.61 27.05
C LEU A 519 -21.21 17.64 27.78
N GLY A 520 -21.27 17.60 29.11
CA GLY A 520 -22.11 18.48 29.94
C GLY A 520 -23.37 17.76 30.45
N GLY A 521 -23.20 16.61 31.08
CA GLY A 521 -24.28 15.77 31.62
C GLY A 521 -24.57 14.50 30.81
N LEU A 522 -23.91 14.34 29.66
CA LEU A 522 -23.91 13.15 28.82
C LEU A 522 -22.47 12.70 28.60
N GLU A 523 -22.10 11.57 29.19
CA GLU A 523 -20.79 10.96 28.97
C GLU A 523 -20.81 10.10 27.72
N VAL A 524 -19.78 10.22 26.88
CA VAL A 524 -19.63 9.42 25.67
C VAL A 524 -18.37 8.60 25.71
N MET A 525 -18.43 7.42 25.09
CA MET A 525 -17.30 6.51 24.91
C MET A 525 -17.19 6.15 23.44
N GLN A 526 -15.98 6.19 22.91
CA GLN A 526 -15.69 5.74 21.55
C GLN A 526 -15.48 4.23 21.54
N VAL A 527 -16.32 3.51 20.78
CA VAL A 527 -16.22 2.06 20.60
C VAL A 527 -15.70 1.79 19.21
N SER A 528 -14.48 1.27 19.10
CA SER A 528 -13.91 0.82 17.82
C SER A 528 -14.73 -0.35 17.28
N VAL A 529 -14.95 -0.38 15.97
CA VAL A 529 -15.71 -1.43 15.29
C VAL A 529 -14.78 -2.59 15.02
N SER A 530 -15.05 -3.72 15.67
CA SER A 530 -14.27 -4.95 15.56
C SER A 530 -15.17 -6.16 15.81
N ASN A 531 -14.64 -7.36 15.59
CA ASN A 531 -15.38 -8.60 15.81
C ASN A 531 -15.80 -8.83 17.28
N SER A 532 -15.19 -8.15 18.27
CA SER A 532 -15.51 -8.30 19.69
C SER A 532 -16.45 -7.23 20.24
N THR A 533 -16.54 -6.09 19.57
CA THR A 533 -17.28 -4.89 20.01
C THR A 533 -18.44 -4.55 19.10
N SER A 534 -18.56 -5.21 17.95
CA SER A 534 -19.64 -4.96 16.99
C SER A 534 -20.03 -6.24 16.25
N GLN A 535 -21.30 -6.35 15.89
CA GLN A 535 -21.81 -7.41 15.03
C GLN A 535 -22.20 -6.83 13.66
N ARG A 536 -21.85 -7.52 12.57
CA ARG A 536 -22.33 -7.13 11.23
C ARG A 536 -23.81 -7.51 11.11
N VAL A 537 -24.66 -6.53 10.86
CA VAL A 537 -26.11 -6.74 10.79
C VAL A 537 -26.59 -6.93 9.36
N TRP A 538 -25.88 -6.33 8.39
CA TRP A 538 -26.25 -6.40 6.98
C TRP A 538 -25.09 -6.00 6.05
N ARG A 539 -25.08 -6.49 4.81
CA ARG A 539 -24.22 -6.01 3.72
C ARG A 539 -24.83 -6.16 2.33
N THR A 540 -24.30 -5.38 1.40
CA THR A 540 -24.45 -5.54 -0.07
C THR A 540 -23.10 -5.81 -0.72
N PHE A 541 -23.09 -6.45 -1.89
CA PHE A 541 -21.89 -6.83 -2.64
C PHE A 541 -21.74 -6.07 -3.96
N GLU A 542 -22.64 -5.14 -4.24
CA GLU A 542 -22.62 -4.33 -5.45
C GLU A 542 -23.05 -2.88 -5.16
N GLY A 543 -22.73 -1.98 -6.08
CA GLY A 543 -22.79 -0.54 -5.87
C GLY A 543 -21.61 -0.02 -5.04
N GLY A 544 -21.51 1.30 -4.88
CA GLY A 544 -20.39 1.89 -4.16
C GLY A 544 -19.07 1.93 -4.94
N GLN A 545 -17.97 2.21 -4.24
CA GLN A 545 -16.62 2.18 -4.79
C GLN A 545 -16.26 0.75 -5.24
N GLU A 546 -15.63 0.64 -6.41
CA GLU A 546 -15.21 -0.65 -7.01
C GLU A 546 -16.34 -1.68 -7.18
N ASN A 547 -17.60 -1.25 -7.04
CA ASN A 547 -18.77 -2.11 -7.05
C ASN A 547 -18.69 -3.25 -6.01
N MET A 548 -18.07 -3.01 -4.85
CA MET A 548 -17.90 -4.00 -3.78
C MET A 548 -18.99 -3.94 -2.70
N GLY A 549 -19.86 -2.93 -2.75
CA GLY A 549 -20.91 -2.72 -1.76
C GLY A 549 -20.41 -2.11 -0.44
N PHE A 550 -21.21 -2.24 0.62
CA PHE A 550 -20.89 -1.75 1.97
C PHE A 550 -21.51 -2.65 3.04
N SER A 551 -21.03 -2.52 4.28
CA SER A 551 -21.46 -3.29 5.44
C SER A 551 -21.92 -2.39 6.57
N ILE A 552 -22.88 -2.86 7.36
CA ILE A 552 -23.48 -2.18 8.52
C ILE A 552 -23.19 -2.99 9.78
N PHE A 553 -22.79 -2.29 10.85
CA PHE A 553 -22.37 -2.86 12.12
C PHE A 553 -23.16 -2.26 13.27
N GLU A 554 -23.60 -3.11 14.19
CA GLU A 554 -24.21 -2.72 15.46
C GLU A 554 -23.20 -2.87 16.60
N PRO A 555 -23.04 -1.86 17.46
CA PRO A 555 -22.22 -2.00 18.66
C PRO A 555 -22.86 -2.97 19.67
N ILE A 556 -22.06 -3.93 20.17
CA ILE A 556 -22.45 -4.96 21.15
C ILE A 556 -21.50 -4.95 22.36
N ASN A 557 -21.79 -5.74 23.39
CA ASN A 557 -20.95 -5.88 24.59
C ASN A 557 -20.64 -4.55 25.30
N LEU A 558 -21.62 -3.64 25.34
CA LEU A 558 -21.48 -2.35 26.01
C LEU A 558 -21.42 -2.53 27.53
N SER A 559 -20.61 -1.69 28.20
CA SER A 559 -20.55 -1.64 29.66
C SER A 559 -21.91 -1.23 30.25
N SER A 560 -22.20 -1.73 31.46
CA SER A 560 -23.46 -1.42 32.15
C SER A 560 -23.65 0.10 32.24
N ASN A 561 -24.82 0.58 31.79
CA ASN A 561 -25.25 1.99 31.76
C ASN A 561 -24.89 2.82 30.51
N PHE A 562 -24.24 2.25 29.49
CA PHE A 562 -24.11 2.91 28.18
C PHE A 562 -25.21 2.46 27.21
N SER A 563 -25.76 3.41 26.47
CA SER A 563 -26.80 3.24 25.46
C SER A 563 -26.27 3.44 24.05
N LYS A 564 -26.80 2.66 23.10
CA LYS A 564 -26.57 2.81 21.67
C LYS A 564 -27.22 4.10 21.15
N LEU A 565 -26.52 4.83 20.28
CA LEU A 565 -27.05 6.02 19.60
C LEU A 565 -27.38 5.78 18.12
N GLY A 566 -26.94 4.66 17.56
CA GLY A 566 -27.10 4.32 16.15
C GLY A 566 -26.24 3.12 15.75
N PHE A 567 -26.11 2.93 14.44
CA PHE A 567 -25.31 1.89 13.80
C PHE A 567 -24.17 2.54 13.00
N TYR A 568 -23.11 1.77 12.74
CA TYR A 568 -21.96 2.18 11.93
C TYR A 568 -22.04 1.55 10.53
N ALA A 569 -21.51 2.22 9.51
CA ALA A 569 -21.43 1.68 8.15
C ALA A 569 -20.10 2.05 7.47
N GLN A 570 -19.58 1.14 6.65
CA GLN A 570 -18.30 1.32 5.93
C GLN A 570 -18.34 0.64 4.54
N PRO A 571 -17.67 1.21 3.50
CA PRO A 571 -17.46 0.54 2.22
C PRO A 571 -16.73 -0.81 2.36
N ASN A 572 -17.07 -1.77 1.52
CA ASN A 572 -16.49 -3.11 1.59
C ASN A 572 -15.07 -3.21 1.01
N ASN A 573 -14.64 -2.22 0.23
CA ASN A 573 -13.33 -2.20 -0.44
C ASN A 573 -12.17 -1.76 0.46
N ARG A 574 -12.39 -1.61 1.77
CA ARG A 574 -11.38 -1.19 2.76
C ARG A 574 -11.39 -2.09 3.98
N LEU A 575 -10.24 -2.23 4.64
CA LEU A 575 -10.13 -2.92 5.94
C LEU A 575 -11.05 -2.27 6.97
N LEU A 576 -11.63 -3.06 7.87
CA LEU A 576 -12.53 -2.57 8.91
C LEU A 576 -11.78 -1.64 9.87
N PHE A 577 -12.09 -0.35 9.80
CA PHE A 577 -11.42 0.70 10.55
C PHE A 577 -12.43 1.83 10.84
N GLY A 578 -13.23 1.60 11.87
CA GLY A 578 -14.34 2.46 12.22
C GLY A 578 -14.56 2.55 13.71
N TRP A 579 -15.39 3.49 14.12
CA TRP A 579 -15.81 3.65 15.50
C TRP A 579 -17.19 4.31 15.56
N ILE A 580 -17.87 4.13 16.68
CA ILE A 580 -19.15 4.77 16.99
C ILE A 580 -19.16 5.25 18.44
N LEU A 581 -19.81 6.39 18.71
CA LEU A 581 -20.05 6.85 20.07
C LEU A 581 -21.27 6.16 20.69
N VAL A 582 -21.08 5.66 21.90
CA VAL A 582 -22.16 5.27 22.82
C VAL A 582 -22.20 6.23 23.98
N ALA A 583 -23.36 6.37 24.64
CA ALA A 583 -23.54 7.42 25.64
C ALA A 583 -24.20 6.94 26.94
N ARG A 584 -23.81 7.56 28.05
CA ARG A 584 -24.35 7.35 29.39
C ARG A 584 -24.94 8.65 29.92
N ASP A 585 -26.16 8.55 30.43
CA ASP A 585 -26.86 9.68 31.04
C ASP A 585 -26.41 9.86 32.50
N VAL A 586 -25.71 10.96 32.77
CA VAL A 586 -25.25 11.32 34.12
C VAL A 586 -26.22 12.29 34.79
N SER A 587 -26.90 13.12 33.98
CA SER A 587 -27.85 14.11 34.48
C SER A 587 -29.21 13.50 34.86
N GLY A 588 -29.50 12.28 34.41
CA GLY A 588 -30.78 11.60 34.54
C GLY A 588 -31.86 12.10 33.57
N THR A 589 -31.50 13.03 32.68
CA THR A 589 -32.41 13.65 31.71
C THR A 589 -31.84 13.74 30.31
N SER A 590 -30.59 13.32 30.08
CA SER A 590 -29.91 13.47 28.80
C SER A 590 -30.35 12.44 27.75
N LEU A 591 -30.83 11.25 28.18
CA LEU A 591 -31.27 10.18 27.29
C LEU A 591 -32.71 9.74 27.56
N ARG A 592 -33.47 9.50 26.49
CA ARG A 592 -34.80 8.87 26.56
C ARG A 592 -34.94 7.78 25.51
N PRO A 593 -35.69 6.70 25.80
CA PRO A 593 -36.07 5.76 24.75
C PRO A 593 -36.98 6.45 23.72
N PRO A 594 -36.94 6.02 22.46
CA PRO A 594 -37.88 6.48 21.44
C PRO A 594 -39.31 6.02 21.77
N VAL A 595 -40.30 6.78 21.32
CA VAL A 595 -41.73 6.42 21.47
C VAL A 595 -42.23 5.58 20.30
N ASP A 596 -41.59 5.69 19.15
CA ASP A 596 -41.89 4.92 17.96
C ASP A 596 -40.70 4.92 16.98
N TYR A 597 -40.84 4.28 15.83
CA TYR A 597 -39.91 4.36 14.70
C TYR A 597 -40.65 4.65 13.40
N THR A 598 -40.04 5.44 12.53
CA THR A 598 -40.51 5.71 11.17
C THR A 598 -39.52 5.12 10.17
N GLU A 599 -40.00 4.31 9.22
CA GLU A 599 -39.17 3.81 8.12
C GLU A 599 -38.79 4.98 7.21
N VAL A 600 -37.49 5.20 6.98
CA VAL A 600 -36.97 6.27 6.12
C VAL A 600 -36.44 5.74 4.78
N GLY A 601 -36.33 4.42 4.65
CA GLY A 601 -35.94 3.78 3.42
C GLY A 601 -35.66 2.29 3.60
N ASN A 602 -35.57 1.59 2.47
CA ASN A 602 -35.22 0.18 2.43
C ASN A 602 -34.59 -0.20 1.09
N THR A 603 -34.09 -1.43 1.00
CA THR A 603 -33.54 -2.02 -0.24
C THR A 603 -34.41 -3.13 -0.82
N SER A 604 -35.65 -3.31 -0.35
CA SER A 604 -36.53 -4.43 -0.73
C SER A 604 -36.90 -4.44 -2.21
N SER A 605 -37.01 -3.25 -2.81
CA SER A 605 -37.30 -3.07 -4.24
C SER A 605 -36.05 -3.13 -5.13
N LEU A 606 -34.85 -3.18 -4.54
CA LEU A 606 -33.60 -3.24 -5.28
C LEU A 606 -33.27 -4.69 -5.64
N ASN A 607 -33.28 -4.98 -6.95
CA ASN A 607 -32.68 -6.21 -7.46
C ASN A 607 -31.15 -6.04 -7.51
N ILE A 608 -30.48 -6.28 -6.37
CA ILE A 608 -29.04 -6.17 -6.15
C ILE A 608 -28.53 -7.34 -5.31
N LYS A 609 -27.26 -7.74 -5.43
CA LYS A 609 -26.63 -8.73 -4.55
C LYS A 609 -26.46 -8.18 -3.13
N GLN A 610 -27.23 -8.68 -2.18
CA GLN A 610 -27.26 -8.28 -0.76
C GLN A 610 -27.63 -9.47 0.14
N ASP A 611 -27.28 -9.42 1.43
CA ASP A 611 -27.62 -10.48 2.42
C ASP A 611 -29.15 -10.70 2.56
N GLY A 612 -29.94 -9.69 2.19
CA GLY A 612 -31.40 -9.63 2.20
C GLY A 612 -31.84 -8.17 2.06
N PRO A 613 -33.15 -7.85 2.02
CA PRO A 613 -33.60 -6.47 2.17
C PRO A 613 -33.16 -5.89 3.52
N VAL A 614 -32.68 -4.65 3.54
CA VAL A 614 -32.45 -3.88 4.76
C VAL A 614 -33.46 -2.76 4.87
N TYR A 615 -33.89 -2.47 6.09
CA TYR A 615 -34.83 -1.40 6.42
C TYR A 615 -34.16 -0.44 7.41
N PHE A 616 -34.27 0.85 7.11
CA PHE A 616 -33.69 1.93 7.89
C PHE A 616 -34.81 2.65 8.65
N TRP A 617 -34.68 2.72 9.97
CA TRP A 617 -35.69 3.26 10.85
C TRP A 617 -35.14 4.47 11.60
N GLN A 618 -35.80 5.62 11.44
CA GLN A 618 -35.54 6.80 12.24
C GLN A 618 -36.34 6.72 13.55
N PRO A 619 -35.71 6.91 14.72
CA PRO A 619 -36.42 6.92 16.00
C PRO A 619 -37.30 8.18 16.10
N VAL A 620 -38.54 7.99 16.52
CA VAL A 620 -39.48 9.06 16.87
C VAL A 620 -39.22 9.43 18.32
N CYS A 621 -38.65 10.61 18.53
CA CYS A 621 -38.27 11.10 19.85
C CYS A 621 -39.37 11.93 20.52
N LEU A 622 -39.40 11.91 21.85
CA LEU A 622 -40.25 12.81 22.64
C LEU A 622 -39.90 14.28 22.35
N ASN A 623 -40.86 15.18 22.55
CA ASN A 623 -40.62 16.61 22.41
C ASN A 623 -39.45 17.05 23.30
N GLY A 624 -38.53 17.83 22.74
CA GLY A 624 -37.27 18.20 23.39
C GLY A 624 -36.12 17.19 23.22
N TYR A 625 -36.32 16.06 22.54
CA TYR A 625 -35.27 15.08 22.23
C TYR A 625 -35.14 14.86 20.72
N GLN A 626 -33.94 14.45 20.29
CA GLN A 626 -33.57 14.30 18.89
C GLN A 626 -32.83 12.99 18.62
N ALA A 627 -32.93 12.54 17.37
CA ALA A 627 -32.33 11.31 16.87
C ALA A 627 -30.89 11.54 16.41
N ILE A 628 -29.96 10.68 16.82
CA ILE A 628 -28.53 10.77 16.43
C ILE A 628 -28.19 9.85 15.26
N GLY A 629 -28.83 8.68 15.19
CA GLY A 629 -28.57 7.68 14.17
C GLY A 629 -29.82 6.88 13.83
N LEU A 630 -29.68 6.03 12.81
CA LEU A 630 -30.73 5.13 12.36
C LEU A 630 -30.62 3.78 13.07
N PHE A 631 -31.76 3.12 13.26
CA PHE A 631 -31.85 1.72 13.61
C PHE A 631 -32.00 0.89 12.34
N VAL A 632 -31.38 -0.29 12.28
CA VAL A 632 -31.33 -1.12 11.08
C VAL A 632 -31.90 -2.50 11.36
N THR A 633 -32.78 -2.99 10.49
CA THR A 633 -33.33 -4.36 10.54
C THR A 633 -33.21 -5.06 9.19
N SER A 634 -33.10 -6.39 9.21
CA SER A 634 -33.11 -7.27 8.03
C SER A 634 -34.52 -7.76 7.67
N SER A 635 -35.54 -7.32 8.40
CA SER A 635 -36.96 -7.63 8.15
C SER A 635 -37.79 -6.34 8.17
N PRO A 636 -38.96 -6.31 7.52
CA PRO A 636 -39.85 -5.14 7.51
C PRO A 636 -40.53 -4.88 8.87
N GLN A 637 -40.19 -5.67 9.89
CA GLN A 637 -40.74 -5.50 11.23
C GLN A 637 -40.09 -4.28 11.89
N LYS A 638 -40.93 -3.46 12.51
CA LYS A 638 -40.50 -2.30 13.26
C LYS A 638 -39.60 -2.73 14.44
N PRO A 639 -38.53 -1.96 14.78
CA PRO A 639 -37.66 -2.28 15.91
C PRO A 639 -38.41 -2.34 17.25
N PRO A 640 -37.98 -3.19 18.20
CA PRO A 640 -38.59 -3.28 19.51
C PRO A 640 -38.41 -1.99 20.33
N LEU A 641 -39.45 -1.62 21.08
CA LEU A 641 -39.43 -0.48 22.00
C LEU A 641 -39.01 -0.99 23.40
N GLY A 642 -37.71 -0.98 23.69
CA GLY A 642 -37.16 -1.43 24.99
C GLY A 642 -35.79 -0.83 25.29
N ARG A 643 -35.52 -0.46 26.56
CA ARG A 643 -34.33 0.35 26.96
C ARG A 643 -32.98 -0.31 26.63
N GLN A 644 -32.90 -1.63 26.59
CA GLN A 644 -31.65 -2.37 26.31
C GLN A 644 -31.47 -2.74 24.82
N GLU A 645 -32.55 -2.86 24.06
CA GLU A 645 -32.49 -3.28 22.65
C GLU A 645 -32.60 -2.11 21.67
N SER A 646 -33.17 -0.97 22.09
CA SER A 646 -33.36 0.23 21.26
C SER A 646 -32.15 1.17 21.24
N ILE A 647 -32.12 2.07 20.24
CA ILE A 647 -31.26 3.26 20.26
C ILE A 647 -31.91 4.36 21.10
N SER A 648 -31.12 5.17 21.79
CA SER A 648 -31.64 6.27 22.64
C SER A 648 -31.73 7.60 21.89
N CYS A 649 -32.78 8.37 22.17
CA CYS A 649 -32.91 9.77 21.79
C CYS A 649 -32.16 10.66 22.79
N VAL A 650 -31.58 11.77 22.29
CA VAL A 650 -30.74 12.68 23.06
C VAL A 650 -31.44 14.02 23.26
N LEU A 651 -31.31 14.62 24.44
CA LEU A 651 -31.88 15.94 24.74
C LEU A 651 -31.37 17.00 23.75
N SER A 652 -32.26 17.84 23.21
CA SER A 652 -31.97 18.74 22.09
C SER A 652 -30.95 19.84 22.37
N ASN A 653 -30.64 20.11 23.64
CA ASN A 653 -29.57 21.04 24.02
C ASN A 653 -28.16 20.42 23.86
N LEU A 654 -28.07 19.09 23.81
CA LEU A 654 -26.85 18.28 23.67
C LEU A 654 -26.67 17.78 22.24
N THR A 655 -27.37 18.38 21.28
CA THR A 655 -27.32 18.03 19.87
C THR A 655 -26.98 19.25 19.01
N GLU A 656 -26.43 18.98 17.82
CA GLU A 656 -26.08 19.97 16.81
C GLU A 656 -26.55 19.48 15.44
N GLN A 657 -26.90 20.40 14.56
CA GLN A 657 -27.36 20.05 13.21
C GLN A 657 -26.29 19.24 12.48
N SER A 658 -26.70 18.15 11.82
CA SER A 658 -25.80 17.31 11.03
C SER A 658 -25.96 17.53 9.52
N GLU A 659 -24.91 17.20 8.78
CA GLU A 659 -24.90 17.08 7.33
C GLU A 659 -24.20 15.80 6.88
N ALA A 660 -24.42 15.41 5.63
CA ALA A 660 -23.68 14.32 5.00
C ALA A 660 -22.18 14.67 4.89
N ASP A 661 -21.32 13.73 5.24
CA ASP A 661 -19.87 13.87 5.21
C ASP A 661 -19.24 13.02 4.09
N THR A 662 -18.94 11.75 4.36
CA THR A 662 -18.27 10.86 3.42
C THR A 662 -19.31 9.99 2.74
N TRP A 663 -19.28 9.92 1.40
CA TRP A 663 -20.10 8.96 0.67
C TRP A 663 -19.59 7.53 0.90
N ILE A 664 -20.42 6.70 1.51
CA ILE A 664 -20.11 5.30 1.84
C ILE A 664 -20.50 4.39 0.68
N TRP A 665 -21.70 4.59 0.13
CA TRP A 665 -22.24 3.70 -0.89
C TRP A 665 -23.39 4.34 -1.67
N GLY A 666 -23.63 3.85 -2.88
CA GLY A 666 -24.83 4.18 -3.64
C GLY A 666 -25.05 3.32 -4.87
N ILE A 667 -26.32 3.12 -5.21
CA ILE A 667 -26.76 2.41 -6.42
C ILE A 667 -28.20 2.85 -6.77
N LYS A 668 -28.54 2.91 -8.06
CA LYS A 668 -29.92 3.11 -8.55
C LYS A 668 -30.68 4.29 -7.88
N GLY A 669 -29.97 5.35 -7.49
CA GLY A 669 -30.56 6.53 -6.85
C GLY A 669 -30.68 6.45 -5.32
N ILE A 670 -30.16 5.42 -4.67
CA ILE A 670 -29.97 5.38 -3.22
C ILE A 670 -28.52 5.72 -2.91
N SER A 671 -28.28 6.42 -1.79
CA SER A 671 -26.96 6.74 -1.30
C SER A 671 -26.91 6.71 0.24
N ILE A 672 -25.76 6.29 0.77
CA ILE A 672 -25.45 6.20 2.18
C ILE A 672 -24.26 7.10 2.44
N PHE A 673 -24.35 7.91 3.49
CA PHE A 673 -23.31 8.87 3.87
C PHE A 673 -23.02 8.76 5.36
N SER A 674 -21.77 8.94 5.77
CA SER A 674 -21.49 9.25 7.17
C SER A 674 -22.04 10.63 7.52
N LEU A 675 -22.27 10.89 8.80
CA LEU A 675 -22.76 12.17 9.30
C LEU A 675 -21.67 12.95 10.04
N ARG A 676 -21.70 14.27 9.88
CA ARG A 676 -20.87 15.21 10.64
C ARG A 676 -21.67 16.45 11.08
N PRO A 677 -21.18 17.21 12.08
CA PRO A 677 -21.79 18.49 12.43
C PRO A 677 -21.68 19.53 11.31
N VAL A 678 -22.70 20.37 11.13
CA VAL A 678 -22.67 21.49 10.17
C VAL A 678 -21.70 22.58 10.63
N LYS A 679 -21.75 22.95 11.92
CA LYS A 679 -20.82 23.93 12.50
C LYS A 679 -19.55 23.20 12.94
N ARG A 680 -18.41 23.61 12.38
CA ARG A 680 -17.09 22.99 12.61
C ARG A 680 -16.00 24.04 12.77
N GLY A 681 -14.85 23.62 13.26
CA GLY A 681 -13.70 24.47 13.55
C GLY A 681 -13.34 24.49 15.04
N ALA A 682 -12.29 25.22 15.37
CA ALA A 682 -11.66 25.22 16.70
C ALA A 682 -12.56 25.73 17.83
N GLN A 683 -13.63 26.45 17.51
CA GLN A 683 -14.61 26.97 18.48
C GLN A 683 -15.97 26.26 18.39
N ALA A 684 -16.11 25.29 17.48
CA ALA A 684 -17.36 24.59 17.28
C ALA A 684 -17.57 23.48 18.33
N THR A 685 -18.79 23.41 18.85
CA THR A 685 -19.17 22.46 19.91
C THR A 685 -19.75 21.15 19.37
N GLY A 686 -20.04 21.06 18.06
CA GLY A 686 -20.59 19.85 17.45
C GLY A 686 -19.59 18.68 17.47
N VAL A 687 -20.05 17.49 17.83
CA VAL A 687 -19.26 16.27 18.05
C VAL A 687 -19.59 15.23 16.98
N TYR A 688 -18.57 14.66 16.33
CA TYR A 688 -18.71 13.58 15.36
C TYR A 688 -19.09 12.27 16.06
N THR A 689 -20.12 11.58 15.59
CA THR A 689 -20.75 10.45 16.32
C THR A 689 -20.41 9.08 15.75
N GLY A 690 -19.94 9.00 14.50
CA GLY A 690 -19.70 7.74 13.80
C GLY A 690 -20.97 7.08 13.25
N THR A 691 -22.09 7.80 13.20
CA THR A 691 -23.35 7.32 12.61
C THR A 691 -23.44 7.67 11.12
N PHE A 692 -24.38 7.04 10.42
CA PHE A 692 -24.63 7.26 9.00
C PHE A 692 -26.10 7.63 8.73
N SER A 693 -26.35 8.10 7.52
CA SER A 693 -27.69 8.42 7.01
C SER A 693 -27.96 7.75 5.66
N PHE A 694 -29.25 7.68 5.33
CA PHE A 694 -29.78 7.09 4.10
C PHE A 694 -30.47 8.19 3.28
N GLN A 695 -30.21 8.22 1.97
CA GLN A 695 -30.87 9.14 1.05
C GLN A 695 -31.37 8.39 -0.19
N GLN A 696 -32.65 8.58 -0.50
CA GLN A 696 -33.23 8.19 -1.78
C GLN A 696 -33.30 9.39 -2.73
N ARG A 697 -33.14 9.16 -4.04
CA ARG A 697 -33.15 10.20 -5.07
C ARG A 697 -34.41 11.06 -4.93
N ASN A 698 -34.22 12.37 -4.94
CA ASN A 698 -35.27 13.38 -4.77
C ASN A 698 -35.99 13.37 -3.40
N SER A 699 -35.47 12.65 -2.41
CA SER A 699 -35.93 12.72 -1.03
C SER A 699 -34.91 13.48 -0.16
N PRO A 700 -35.37 14.30 0.80
CA PRO A 700 -34.47 14.92 1.76
C PRO A 700 -33.79 13.86 2.64
N LEU A 701 -32.62 14.20 3.19
CA LEU A 701 -31.99 13.39 4.21
C LEU A 701 -32.88 13.31 5.46
N PRO A 702 -32.94 12.16 6.15
CA PRO A 702 -33.54 12.03 7.47
C PRO A 702 -33.03 13.09 8.44
N SER A 703 -33.92 13.60 9.29
CA SER A 703 -33.58 14.63 10.28
C SER A 703 -32.83 14.00 11.47
N LEU A 704 -31.53 13.83 11.27
CA LEU A 704 -30.59 13.30 12.25
C LEU A 704 -29.66 14.42 12.73
N PHE A 705 -29.16 14.27 13.94
CA PHE A 705 -28.32 15.25 14.61
C PHE A 705 -27.00 14.62 15.05
N CYS A 706 -25.97 15.46 15.17
CA CYS A 706 -24.74 15.10 15.86
C CYS A 706 -24.88 15.47 17.34
N LEU A 707 -23.94 15.04 18.17
CA LEU A 707 -23.87 15.46 19.56
C LEU A 707 -23.27 16.87 19.66
N LYS A 708 -23.41 17.50 20.82
CA LYS A 708 -22.85 18.82 21.14
C LYS A 708 -22.18 18.79 22.51
N ASN A 709 -20.93 19.25 22.56
CA ASN A 709 -20.20 19.43 23.81
C ASN A 709 -20.55 20.77 24.46
N MET A 710 -21.34 20.74 25.52
CA MET A 710 -21.74 21.92 26.29
C MET A 710 -20.71 22.35 27.35
N LYS A 711 -19.72 21.48 27.65
CA LYS A 711 -18.67 21.74 28.65
C LYS A 711 -17.46 22.47 28.07
N PHE A 712 -17.07 22.12 26.84
CA PHE A 712 -16.02 22.74 26.01
C PHE A 712 -14.82 23.36 26.77
N ASP A 713 -14.28 22.64 27.77
CA ASP A 713 -13.23 23.16 28.66
C ASP A 713 -11.81 22.74 28.24
N LEU A 714 -11.65 22.20 27.03
CA LEU A 714 -10.41 21.68 26.43
C LEU A 714 -9.66 20.63 27.29
N SER A 715 -10.24 20.18 28.40
CA SER A 715 -9.59 19.26 29.36
C SER A 715 -9.26 17.90 28.75
N SER A 716 -9.95 17.52 27.67
CA SER A 716 -9.74 16.28 26.94
C SER A 716 -8.70 16.41 25.83
N MET A 717 -8.14 17.59 25.57
CA MET A 717 -7.03 17.75 24.63
C MET A 717 -5.71 17.24 25.22
N PRO A 718 -4.75 16.79 24.38
CA PRO A 718 -3.43 16.40 24.86
C PRO A 718 -2.69 17.62 25.45
N SER A 719 -1.91 17.40 26.50
CA SER A 719 -0.94 18.38 27.00
C SER A 719 0.21 18.60 25.99
N GLU A 720 1.09 19.56 26.26
CA GLU A 720 2.29 19.77 25.43
C GLU A 720 3.16 18.50 25.35
N ASP A 721 3.43 17.85 26.48
CA ASP A 721 4.22 16.61 26.53
C ASP A 721 3.52 15.45 25.78
N GLN A 722 2.20 15.32 25.97
CA GLN A 722 1.42 14.30 25.25
C GLN A 722 1.40 14.59 23.74
N THR A 723 1.32 15.86 23.33
CA THR A 723 1.43 16.28 21.93
C THR A 723 2.78 15.88 21.35
N ARG A 724 3.86 16.01 22.13
CA ARG A 724 5.21 15.59 21.74
C ARG A 724 5.29 14.09 21.49
N VAL A 725 4.68 13.28 22.36
CA VAL A 725 4.58 11.82 22.20
C VAL A 725 3.75 11.45 20.97
N LEU A 726 2.59 12.08 20.79
CA LEU A 726 1.73 11.87 19.62
C LEU A 726 2.46 12.21 18.33
N PHE A 727 3.14 13.36 18.29
CA PHE A 727 3.86 13.78 17.09
C PHE A 727 5.05 12.87 16.80
N GLN A 728 5.79 12.37 17.81
CA GLN A 728 6.82 11.37 17.57
C GLN A 728 6.27 10.06 16.97
N ALA A 729 5.09 9.64 17.41
CA ALA A 729 4.44 8.42 16.90
C ALA A 729 3.88 8.58 15.48
N TYR A 730 3.34 9.76 15.16
CA TYR A 730 2.55 10.00 13.95
C TYR A 730 3.14 11.05 12.99
N SER A 731 4.34 11.58 13.25
CA SER A 731 4.98 12.59 12.39
C SER A 731 5.17 12.05 10.97
N PRO A 732 4.73 12.75 9.92
CA PRO A 732 4.82 12.23 8.56
C PRO A 732 6.25 12.09 8.02
N TRP A 733 6.41 11.15 7.10
CA TRP A 733 7.56 11.07 6.19
C TRP A 733 7.13 11.57 4.82
N ILE A 734 7.78 12.62 4.31
CA ILE A 734 7.40 13.27 3.05
C ILE A 734 8.46 13.03 1.99
N TYR A 735 8.10 12.29 0.94
CA TYR A 735 8.94 12.15 -0.26
C TYR A 735 8.70 13.32 -1.21
N PHE A 736 9.79 13.94 -1.64
CA PHE A 736 9.80 14.87 -2.76
C PHE A 736 10.09 14.12 -4.05
N HIS A 737 9.50 14.58 -5.15
CA HIS A 737 9.76 13.99 -6.47
C HIS A 737 11.28 14.04 -6.79
N PRO A 738 11.90 13.02 -7.43
CA PRO A 738 13.35 13.02 -7.71
C PRO A 738 13.83 14.25 -8.49
N LYS A 739 12.96 14.79 -9.35
CA LYS A 739 13.20 16.01 -10.14
C LYS A 739 12.83 17.32 -9.43
N GLU A 740 12.49 17.28 -8.14
CA GLU A 740 12.17 18.49 -7.39
C GLU A 740 13.44 19.30 -7.15
N ASP A 741 13.47 20.52 -7.66
CA ASP A 741 14.59 21.44 -7.50
C ASP A 741 14.37 22.44 -6.35
N PHE A 742 13.11 22.59 -5.91
CA PHE A 742 12.70 23.55 -4.88
C PHE A 742 12.28 22.80 -3.62
N LEU A 743 13.20 22.68 -2.67
CA LEU A 743 12.99 21.94 -1.43
C LEU A 743 12.51 22.87 -0.29
N PRO A 744 11.94 22.33 0.79
CA PRO A 744 11.51 23.16 1.91
C PRO A 744 12.69 23.79 2.64
N SER A 745 12.40 24.77 3.50
CA SER A 745 13.35 25.35 4.45
C SER A 745 12.62 25.81 5.71
N SER A 746 13.35 26.20 6.75
CA SER A 746 12.74 26.97 7.84
C SER A 746 12.58 28.44 7.48
N VAL A 747 11.54 29.09 8.00
CA VAL A 747 11.29 30.54 7.87
C VAL A 747 12.51 31.35 8.33
N ASN A 748 13.14 30.95 9.44
CA ASN A 748 14.34 31.63 9.94
C ASN A 748 15.52 31.51 8.96
N TRP A 749 15.67 30.36 8.29
CA TRP A 749 16.69 30.18 7.25
C TRP A 749 16.40 31.10 6.06
N PHE A 750 15.15 31.17 5.61
CA PHE A 750 14.73 32.03 4.51
C PHE A 750 15.01 33.52 4.80
N PHE A 751 14.63 34.00 5.98
CA PHE A 751 14.91 35.37 6.41
C PHE A 751 16.42 35.63 6.57
N GLY A 752 17.14 34.70 7.21
CA GLY A 752 18.59 34.82 7.44
C GLY A 752 19.45 34.73 6.17
N ASN A 753 18.93 34.16 5.07
CA ASN A 753 19.64 34.07 3.80
C ASN A 753 19.32 35.21 2.82
N GLY A 754 18.67 36.28 3.29
CA GLY A 754 18.56 37.54 2.54
C GLY A 754 17.19 37.84 1.96
N ALA A 755 16.11 37.19 2.42
CA ALA A 755 14.76 37.63 2.09
C ALA A 755 14.49 39.05 2.61
N LEU A 756 13.80 39.86 1.80
CA LEU A 756 13.59 41.28 2.05
C LEU A 756 12.10 41.61 2.12
N LEU A 757 11.75 42.62 2.91
CA LEU A 757 10.43 43.23 2.97
C LEU A 757 10.37 44.42 2.02
N TYR A 758 9.49 44.34 1.03
CA TYR A 758 9.21 45.42 0.08
C TYR A 758 7.97 46.20 0.50
N GLN A 759 7.96 47.48 0.15
CA GLN A 759 6.84 48.40 0.39
C GLN A 759 6.46 49.12 -0.90
N LYS A 760 5.17 49.18 -1.19
CA LYS A 760 4.61 49.89 -2.33
C LYS A 760 4.95 51.38 -2.29
N GLY A 761 5.51 51.91 -3.36
CA GLY A 761 5.98 53.30 -3.46
C GLY A 761 7.38 53.55 -2.85
N ASN A 762 8.05 52.51 -2.35
CA ASN A 762 9.43 52.54 -1.87
C ASN A 762 10.20 51.26 -2.26
N GLU A 763 9.97 50.76 -3.47
CA GLU A 763 10.48 49.47 -3.94
C GLU A 763 12.00 49.40 -4.05
N TYR A 764 12.67 50.54 -4.21
CA TYR A 764 14.13 50.63 -4.34
C TYR A 764 14.88 50.58 -2.99
N ASN A 765 14.17 50.61 -1.86
CA ASN A 765 14.77 50.55 -0.52
C ASN A 765 14.13 49.43 0.32
N PRO A 766 14.21 48.16 -0.10
CA PRO A 766 13.65 47.05 0.65
C PRO A 766 14.45 46.80 1.94
N VAL A 767 13.78 46.30 2.99
CA VAL A 767 14.37 46.17 4.33
C VAL A 767 14.64 44.70 4.66
N PRO A 768 15.82 44.34 5.20
CA PRO A 768 16.09 42.98 5.68
C PRO A 768 15.08 42.52 6.74
N ILE A 769 14.63 41.27 6.63
CA ILE A 769 13.70 40.68 7.60
C ILE A 769 14.50 40.13 8.79
N GLN A 770 14.07 40.43 10.01
CA GLN A 770 14.66 39.86 11.21
C GLN A 770 14.38 38.34 11.28
N PRO A 771 15.25 37.51 11.89
CA PRO A 771 15.12 36.05 11.84
C PRO A 771 13.77 35.47 12.32
N ASN A 772 13.05 36.15 13.20
CA ASN A 772 11.72 35.75 13.68
C ASN A 772 10.56 36.57 13.07
N GLY A 773 10.86 37.47 12.13
CA GLY A 773 9.89 38.37 11.51
C GLY A 773 9.41 39.51 12.39
N SER A 774 10.11 39.89 13.46
CA SER A 774 9.64 40.93 14.41
C SER A 774 9.46 42.32 13.80
N ASN A 775 10.14 42.61 12.69
CA ASN A 775 10.01 43.85 11.93
C ASN A 775 8.97 43.77 10.80
N LEU A 776 8.26 42.65 10.65
CA LEU A 776 7.16 42.51 9.71
C LEU A 776 5.91 43.24 10.24
N PRO A 777 5.10 43.86 9.36
CA PRO A 777 3.81 44.41 9.71
C PRO A 777 2.89 43.38 10.40
N GLN A 778 2.45 43.67 11.62
CA GLN A 778 1.69 42.76 12.50
C GLN A 778 0.15 42.89 12.38
N SER A 779 -0.35 43.69 11.43
CA SER A 779 -1.81 43.86 11.27
C SER A 779 -2.44 42.60 10.66
N SER A 780 -3.69 42.32 11.03
CA SER A 780 -4.44 41.11 10.65
C SER A 780 -5.10 41.15 9.26
N CYS A 781 -4.86 42.19 8.46
CA CYS A 781 -5.48 42.36 7.15
C CYS A 781 -4.41 42.59 6.09
N ASN A 782 -4.58 41.99 4.91
CA ASN A 782 -3.77 42.31 3.76
C ASN A 782 -4.20 43.68 3.21
N ASP A 783 -3.33 44.67 3.35
CA ASP A 783 -3.49 46.04 2.85
C ASP A 783 -2.88 46.25 1.45
N ASP A 784 -2.30 45.21 0.86
CA ASP A 784 -1.57 45.23 -0.42
C ASP A 784 -0.42 46.28 -0.45
N LEU A 785 0.08 46.69 0.72
CA LEU A 785 1.17 47.66 0.84
C LEU A 785 2.56 47.01 0.93
N PHE A 786 2.63 45.76 1.37
CA PHE A 786 3.88 45.05 1.62
C PHE A 786 3.90 43.66 1.00
N TRP A 787 5.07 43.20 0.58
CA TRP A 787 5.31 41.82 0.17
C TRP A 787 6.75 41.39 0.50
N LEU A 788 7.00 40.08 0.52
CA LEU A 788 8.35 39.53 0.64
C LEU A 788 8.93 39.20 -0.74
N ASP A 789 10.23 39.37 -0.93
CA ASP A 789 10.94 38.96 -2.15
C ASP A 789 12.42 38.64 -1.86
N TYR A 790 13.12 38.15 -2.87
CA TYR A 790 14.55 37.86 -2.87
C TYR A 790 15.41 39.13 -2.99
N PRO A 791 16.71 39.06 -2.67
CA PRO A 791 17.64 40.14 -2.98
C PRO A 791 17.90 40.21 -4.50
N ASP A 792 18.36 41.37 -4.99
CA ASP A 792 18.65 41.61 -6.41
C ASP A 792 19.81 40.74 -6.96
N ASP A 793 20.63 40.14 -6.09
CA ASP A 793 21.71 39.24 -6.50
C ASP A 793 21.15 37.89 -7.01
N GLU A 794 21.35 37.61 -8.30
CA GLU A 794 20.80 36.41 -8.96
C GLU A 794 21.35 35.10 -8.39
N ASN A 795 22.60 35.06 -7.93
CA ASN A 795 23.17 33.85 -7.32
C ASN A 795 22.54 33.55 -5.95
N ALA A 796 22.37 34.59 -5.12
CA ALA A 796 21.69 34.50 -3.83
C ALA A 796 20.23 34.08 -4.03
N LYS A 797 19.54 34.68 -4.99
CA LYS A 797 18.17 34.34 -5.37
C LYS A 797 18.00 32.88 -5.77
N GLU A 798 18.84 32.36 -6.68
CA GLU A 798 18.78 30.95 -7.09
C GLU A 798 19.12 29.98 -5.95
N LYS A 799 20.01 30.38 -5.03
CA LYS A 799 20.28 29.61 -3.81
C LYS A 799 19.06 29.56 -2.89
N ILE A 800 18.42 30.71 -2.62
CA ILE A 800 17.25 30.78 -1.73
C ILE A 800 16.08 29.97 -2.31
N LYS A 801 15.83 30.06 -3.63
CA LYS A 801 14.76 29.31 -4.31
C LYS A 801 14.87 27.79 -4.12
N ARG A 802 16.08 27.24 -4.17
CA ARG A 802 16.32 25.79 -4.01
C ARG A 802 15.96 25.27 -2.62
N GLY A 803 15.89 26.16 -1.63
CA GLY A 803 15.66 25.81 -0.24
C GLY A 803 16.79 25.02 0.39
N ASP A 804 16.50 24.43 1.56
CA ASP A 804 17.48 23.70 2.35
C ASP A 804 16.77 22.67 3.24
N ILE A 805 16.65 21.46 2.73
CA ILE A 805 15.99 20.34 3.41
C ILE A 805 16.68 20.01 4.75
N GLY A 806 17.99 20.23 4.87
CA GLY A 806 18.75 19.98 6.09
C GLY A 806 18.47 20.99 7.20
N ASN A 807 18.08 22.23 6.84
CA ASN A 807 17.67 23.28 7.77
C ASN A 807 16.14 23.47 7.84
N THR A 808 15.38 22.49 7.34
CA THR A 808 13.92 22.54 7.37
C THR A 808 13.40 22.31 8.78
N LYS A 809 12.39 23.12 9.15
CA LYS A 809 11.55 22.89 10.32
C LYS A 809 10.10 22.86 9.85
N VAL A 810 9.33 21.91 10.35
CA VAL A 810 7.87 21.94 10.20
C VAL A 810 7.24 22.68 11.36
N TYR A 811 6.12 23.35 11.11
CA TYR A 811 5.47 24.20 12.11
C TYR A 811 4.12 23.63 12.53
N LEU A 812 3.97 23.33 13.81
CA LEU A 812 2.80 22.65 14.35
C LEU A 812 1.78 23.66 14.85
N HIS A 813 0.55 23.53 14.37
CA HIS A 813 -0.62 24.19 14.94
C HIS A 813 -1.56 23.13 15.51
N ILE A 814 -1.75 23.17 16.83
CA ILE A 814 -2.55 22.21 17.60
C ILE A 814 -3.89 22.85 17.92
N LYS A 815 -4.97 22.32 17.37
CA LYS A 815 -6.33 22.87 17.56
C LYS A 815 -7.35 21.80 17.93
N PRO A 816 -8.33 22.12 18.80
CA PRO A 816 -9.46 21.23 19.08
C PRO A 816 -10.33 21.08 17.84
N MET A 817 -10.87 19.89 17.61
CA MET A 817 -11.85 19.63 16.56
C MET A 817 -13.02 18.80 17.09
N PHE A 818 -14.16 18.94 16.42
CA PHE A 818 -15.41 18.23 16.71
C PHE A 818 -15.81 18.30 18.20
N GLY A 819 -15.97 19.50 18.74
CA GLY A 819 -16.36 19.66 20.14
C GLY A 819 -15.26 19.21 21.12
N SER A 820 -13.99 19.30 20.69
CA SER A 820 -12.82 18.86 21.47
C SER A 820 -12.77 17.34 21.75
N THR A 821 -13.49 16.54 20.97
CA THR A 821 -13.32 15.06 21.00
C THR A 821 -12.21 14.58 20.06
N PHE A 822 -11.71 15.46 19.19
CA PHE A 822 -10.52 15.24 18.38
C PHE A 822 -9.54 16.40 18.55
N THR A 823 -8.28 16.13 18.28
CA THR A 823 -7.23 17.13 18.15
C THR A 823 -6.63 17.03 16.76
N ASP A 824 -6.58 18.16 16.06
CA ASP A 824 -5.86 18.30 14.81
C ASP A 824 -4.45 18.83 15.10
N ILE A 825 -3.44 18.09 14.66
CA ILE A 825 -2.04 18.55 14.57
C ILE A 825 -1.80 18.93 13.11
N VAL A 826 -1.90 20.22 12.82
CA VAL A 826 -1.61 20.76 11.48
C VAL A 826 -0.11 20.98 11.35
N VAL A 827 0.50 20.29 10.40
CA VAL A 827 1.95 20.30 10.10
C VAL A 827 2.17 21.19 8.88
N TRP A 828 2.55 22.45 9.11
CA TRP A 828 2.87 23.41 8.05
C TRP A 828 4.30 23.25 7.57
N ILE A 829 4.47 23.32 6.25
CA ILE A 829 5.76 23.20 5.57
C ILE A 829 5.93 24.43 4.67
N PHE A 830 7.09 25.07 4.82
CA PHE A 830 7.42 26.28 4.07
C PHE A 830 8.39 25.98 2.93
N TYR A 831 8.04 26.44 1.74
CA TYR A 831 8.90 26.38 0.55
C TYR A 831 9.26 27.80 0.14
N PRO A 832 10.55 28.15 0.03
CA PRO A 832 10.95 29.46 -0.47
C PRO A 832 10.38 29.76 -1.86
N PHE A 833 10.22 28.74 -2.71
CA PHE A 833 9.73 28.88 -4.07
C PHE A 833 8.83 27.71 -4.48
N ASN A 834 7.82 28.01 -5.27
CA ASN A 834 6.99 27.04 -5.99
C ASN A 834 7.31 27.12 -7.49
N GLY A 835 7.57 25.98 -8.11
CA GLY A 835 7.98 25.91 -9.52
C GLY A 835 6.81 25.99 -10.51
N ASN A 836 7.12 26.01 -11.81
CA ASN A 836 6.06 26.14 -12.81
C ASN A 836 5.12 24.95 -12.93
N ALA A 837 3.85 25.26 -13.21
CA ALA A 837 2.82 24.29 -13.49
C ALA A 837 3.05 23.61 -14.85
N ARG A 838 2.72 22.32 -14.90
CA ARG A 838 2.83 21.50 -16.12
C ARG A 838 1.46 20.95 -16.50
N LEU A 839 1.13 21.01 -17.78
CA LEU A 839 -0.15 20.58 -18.32
C LEU A 839 -0.01 19.26 -19.09
N LYS A 840 -0.94 18.33 -18.86
CA LYS A 840 -1.22 17.22 -19.78
C LYS A 840 -2.41 17.59 -20.65
N PHE A 841 -2.23 17.61 -21.97
CA PHE A 841 -3.30 17.93 -22.90
C PHE A 841 -3.31 17.02 -24.13
N TRP A 842 -4.35 16.22 -24.26
CA TRP A 842 -4.62 15.26 -25.33
C TRP A 842 -3.50 14.22 -25.45
N PHE A 843 -2.56 14.46 -26.36
CA PHE A 843 -1.39 13.61 -26.60
C PHE A 843 -0.10 14.22 -26.06
N ILE A 844 -0.16 15.46 -25.58
CA ILE A 844 0.96 16.17 -24.97
C ILE A 844 1.01 15.71 -23.52
N LYS A 845 2.00 14.90 -23.20
CA LYS A 845 2.13 14.28 -21.89
C LYS A 845 2.41 15.30 -20.80
N SER A 846 3.33 16.22 -21.07
CA SER A 846 3.74 17.27 -20.14
C SER A 846 4.16 18.48 -20.96
N LEU A 847 3.54 19.61 -20.68
CA LEU A 847 3.80 20.91 -21.29
C LEU A 847 4.03 21.89 -20.16
N SER A 848 5.23 22.44 -20.03
CA SER A 848 5.43 23.57 -19.12
C SER A 848 4.54 24.73 -19.57
N LEU A 849 3.90 25.39 -18.61
CA LEU A 849 3.06 26.55 -18.86
C LEU A 849 3.86 27.87 -18.81
N GLY A 850 5.19 27.81 -18.92
CA GLY A 850 6.08 28.96 -18.73
C GLY A 850 6.14 29.30 -17.25
N ASP A 851 5.98 30.58 -16.91
CA ASP A 851 6.04 31.09 -15.52
C ASP A 851 4.71 30.92 -14.77
N ILE A 852 3.72 30.24 -15.37
CA ILE A 852 2.41 30.02 -14.76
C ILE A 852 2.56 29.02 -13.60
N GLY A 853 2.09 29.41 -12.41
CA GLY A 853 2.18 28.65 -11.18
C GLY A 853 3.46 28.90 -10.37
N GLU A 854 4.39 29.71 -10.87
CA GLU A 854 5.57 30.10 -10.10
C GLU A 854 5.23 31.19 -9.09
N HIS A 855 5.64 31.01 -7.83
CA HIS A 855 5.49 32.02 -6.79
C HIS A 855 6.50 31.84 -5.66
N ILE A 856 6.73 32.93 -4.91
CA ILE A 856 7.67 32.99 -3.79
C ILE A 856 6.92 32.76 -2.49
N GLY A 857 7.51 31.98 -1.59
CA GLY A 857 7.06 31.80 -0.21
C GLY A 857 5.78 30.97 -0.08
N ASP A 858 5.83 29.72 -0.55
CA ASP A 858 4.69 28.81 -0.57
C ASP A 858 4.50 28.03 0.73
N TRP A 859 3.23 27.76 1.05
CA TRP A 859 2.82 27.12 2.31
C TRP A 859 1.86 25.97 2.04
N GLU A 860 2.33 24.75 2.31
CA GLU A 860 1.55 23.51 2.25
C GLU A 860 1.41 22.90 3.65
N HIS A 861 0.43 22.01 3.84
CA HIS A 861 0.22 21.38 5.13
C HIS A 861 -0.37 19.98 5.08
N VAL A 862 -0.08 19.24 6.14
CA VAL A 862 -0.69 17.95 6.43
C VAL A 862 -1.37 18.05 7.79
N THR A 863 -2.62 17.63 7.93
CA THR A 863 -3.30 17.64 9.23
C THR A 863 -3.50 16.22 9.73
N LEU A 864 -2.91 15.89 10.88
CA LEU A 864 -3.15 14.64 11.59
C LEU A 864 -4.37 14.84 12.50
N ARG A 865 -5.41 14.03 12.33
CA ARG A 865 -6.61 14.06 13.17
C ARG A 865 -6.60 12.89 14.15
N ILE A 866 -6.46 13.21 15.43
CA ILE A 866 -6.23 12.26 16.51
C ILE A 866 -7.43 12.22 17.45
N SER A 867 -7.86 11.03 17.84
CA SER A 867 -8.93 10.85 18.82
C SER A 867 -8.48 11.24 20.22
N ASN A 868 -9.25 12.07 20.91
CA ASN A 868 -8.99 12.44 22.30
C ASN A 868 -9.39 11.33 23.29
N PHE A 869 -10.09 10.29 22.85
CA PHE A 869 -10.50 9.17 23.70
C PHE A 869 -9.37 8.18 23.98
N ASN A 870 -8.51 7.92 23.00
CA ASN A 870 -7.48 6.88 23.05
C ASN A 870 -6.13 7.29 22.44
N GLY A 871 -6.03 8.47 21.82
CA GLY A 871 -4.82 8.93 21.14
C GLY A 871 -4.56 8.28 19.78
N GLU A 872 -5.50 7.54 19.22
CA GLU A 872 -5.38 6.88 17.92
C GLU A 872 -5.49 7.88 16.76
N LEU A 873 -4.62 7.71 15.75
CA LEU A 873 -4.70 8.45 14.48
C LEU A 873 -5.91 7.97 13.68
N TRP A 874 -6.88 8.86 13.47
CA TRP A 874 -8.10 8.54 12.73
C TRP A 874 -7.94 8.81 11.23
N ARG A 875 -7.57 10.04 10.88
CA ARG A 875 -7.49 10.49 9.48
C ARG A 875 -6.33 11.45 9.29
N VAL A 876 -5.83 11.51 8.06
CA VAL A 876 -4.83 12.49 7.63
C VAL A 876 -5.42 13.32 6.49
N TYR A 877 -5.43 14.64 6.66
CA TYR A 877 -5.72 15.57 5.58
C TYR A 877 -4.43 15.91 4.85
N LEU A 878 -4.49 15.87 3.52
CA LEU A 878 -3.40 16.17 2.62
C LEU A 878 -3.78 17.42 1.82
N SER A 879 -3.07 18.54 2.04
CA SER A 879 -3.33 19.79 1.32
C SER A 879 -3.06 19.61 -0.17
N GLN A 880 -4.00 20.06 -1.00
CA GLN A 880 -3.89 20.06 -2.45
C GLN A 880 -4.53 21.32 -2.99
N HIS A 881 -3.78 22.25 -3.57
CA HIS A 881 -4.34 23.42 -4.27
C HIS A 881 -5.46 24.11 -3.43
N SER A 882 -6.60 24.48 -4.03
CA SER A 882 -7.73 25.15 -3.36
C SER A 882 -8.53 24.30 -2.34
N GLY A 883 -8.00 23.14 -1.92
CA GLY A 883 -8.62 22.18 -1.00
C GLY A 883 -7.66 21.04 -0.61
N GLY A 884 -8.16 19.82 -0.53
CA GLY A 884 -7.36 18.65 -0.18
C GLY A 884 -8.18 17.38 -0.11
N ALA A 885 -7.52 16.29 0.25
CA ALA A 885 -8.14 14.99 0.44
C ALA A 885 -7.99 14.54 1.89
N LEU A 886 -9.07 14.03 2.47
CA LEU A 886 -9.06 13.39 3.78
C LEU A 886 -8.94 11.88 3.57
N VAL A 887 -7.91 11.26 4.17
CA VAL A 887 -7.60 9.84 4.01
C VAL A 887 -7.69 9.14 5.36
N ASP A 888 -8.42 8.02 5.42
CA ASP A 888 -8.50 7.18 6.62
C ASP A 888 -7.16 6.52 6.90
N ALA A 889 -6.81 6.34 8.18
CA ALA A 889 -5.52 5.75 8.54
C ALA A 889 -5.31 4.34 7.94
N CYS A 890 -6.38 3.57 7.73
CA CYS A 890 -6.30 2.25 7.09
C CYS A 890 -5.90 2.27 5.59
N ASP A 891 -6.01 3.42 4.93
CA ASP A 891 -5.69 3.58 3.50
C ASP A 891 -4.29 4.17 3.27
N LEU A 892 -3.60 4.57 4.35
CA LEU A 892 -2.26 5.17 4.32
C LEU A 892 -1.15 4.13 4.24
N GLU A 893 -0.02 4.55 3.69
CA GLU A 893 1.26 3.86 3.84
C GLU A 893 1.95 4.33 5.11
N PHE A 894 2.69 3.44 5.76
CA PHE A 894 3.41 3.73 7.00
C PHE A 894 4.87 3.32 6.90
N LYS A 895 5.74 4.06 7.58
CA LYS A 895 7.19 3.78 7.63
C LYS A 895 7.72 4.01 9.04
N GLY A 896 8.53 3.08 9.55
CA GLY A 896 9.14 3.24 10.88
C GLY A 896 8.13 3.24 12.04
N GLY A 897 7.08 2.42 11.96
CA GLY A 897 6.00 2.32 12.95
C GLY A 897 4.72 2.99 12.46
N ASN A 898 4.17 3.92 13.25
CA ASN A 898 2.89 4.58 12.99
C ASN A 898 3.01 5.90 12.21
N LYS A 899 4.17 6.20 11.64
CA LYS A 899 4.39 7.42 10.87
C LYS A 899 3.86 7.27 9.43
N PRO A 900 2.88 8.09 9.01
CA PRO A 900 2.32 8.01 7.67
C PRO A 900 3.32 8.51 6.61
N VAL A 901 3.29 7.89 5.44
CA VAL A 901 4.08 8.29 4.26
C VAL A 901 3.24 9.17 3.35
N ILE A 902 3.82 10.28 2.92
CA ILE A 902 3.18 11.31 2.10
C ILE A 902 4.10 11.64 0.93
N TYR A 903 3.51 11.98 -0.21
CA TYR A 903 4.24 12.31 -1.42
C TYR A 903 3.87 13.73 -1.86
N SER A 904 4.88 14.59 -1.94
CA SER A 904 4.76 15.96 -2.44
C SER A 904 4.87 15.95 -3.97
N SER A 905 3.96 16.66 -4.64
CA SER A 905 4.00 16.77 -6.10
C SER A 905 5.14 17.66 -6.58
N LEU A 906 5.69 17.32 -7.75
CA LEU A 906 6.74 18.08 -8.41
C LEU A 906 6.29 19.53 -8.68
N HIS A 907 7.13 20.48 -8.27
CA HIS A 907 7.02 21.93 -8.35
C HIS A 907 5.88 22.56 -7.54
N GLY A 908 4.71 21.92 -7.52
CA GLY A 908 3.48 22.45 -6.92
C GLY A 908 3.21 22.01 -5.49
N HIS A 909 4.06 21.16 -4.92
CA HIS A 909 4.09 20.67 -3.53
C HIS A 909 2.81 20.10 -2.92
N ALA A 910 1.75 19.93 -3.71
CA ALA A 910 0.50 19.32 -3.26
C ALA A 910 0.74 17.90 -2.74
N MET A 911 0.05 17.54 -1.67
CA MET A 911 0.29 16.34 -0.88
C MET A 911 -0.64 15.19 -1.27
N PHE A 912 -0.08 13.99 -1.46
CA PHE A 912 -0.80 12.80 -1.88
C PHE A 912 -0.40 11.56 -1.05
N PRO A 913 -1.32 10.59 -0.86
CA PRO A 913 -1.07 9.41 -0.04
C PRO A 913 -0.31 8.31 -0.80
N ARG A 914 -0.12 8.46 -2.12
CA ARG A 914 0.48 7.46 -3.01
C ARG A 914 1.33 8.16 -4.09
N PRO A 915 2.40 7.51 -4.59
CA PRO A 915 3.12 7.99 -5.76
C PRO A 915 2.27 7.83 -7.03
N GLY A 916 2.60 8.56 -8.09
CA GLY A 916 1.93 8.51 -9.39
C GLY A 916 1.62 9.89 -9.95
N LEU A 917 0.68 9.94 -10.91
CA LEU A 917 0.24 11.19 -11.55
C LEU A 917 -1.23 11.44 -11.25
N VAL A 918 -1.52 12.57 -10.62
CA VAL A 918 -2.89 13.09 -10.45
C VAL A 918 -3.09 14.32 -11.34
N LEU A 919 -4.17 14.31 -12.13
CA LEU A 919 -4.53 15.41 -13.03
C LEU A 919 -5.61 16.30 -12.44
N GLN A 920 -5.28 17.58 -12.22
CA GLN A 920 -6.24 18.60 -11.78
C GLN A 920 -7.02 19.14 -12.99
N GLY A 921 -8.35 19.25 -12.86
CA GLY A 921 -9.25 19.71 -13.94
C GLY A 921 -10.07 18.59 -14.62
N GLY A 922 -9.84 17.33 -14.23
CA GLY A 922 -10.69 16.19 -14.56
C GLY A 922 -10.47 15.52 -15.94
N GLY A 923 -10.62 14.19 -15.99
CA GLY A 923 -10.50 13.40 -17.21
C GLY A 923 -9.06 13.09 -17.62
N LYS A 924 -8.79 13.00 -18.93
CA LYS A 924 -7.45 12.63 -19.47
C LYS A 924 -6.48 13.82 -19.63
N ASN A 925 -6.95 15.04 -19.34
CA ASN A 925 -6.22 16.29 -19.51
C ASN A 925 -6.32 17.12 -18.23
N GLY A 926 -5.27 17.85 -17.87
CA GLY A 926 -5.26 18.63 -16.65
C GLY A 926 -3.86 19.05 -16.24
N ILE A 927 -3.76 19.89 -15.21
CA ILE A 927 -2.47 20.21 -14.58
C ILE A 927 -1.95 18.95 -13.90
N ARG A 928 -0.66 18.71 -14.03
CA ARG A 928 0.00 17.51 -13.54
C ARG A 928 0.47 17.74 -12.11
N ASN A 929 0.09 16.82 -11.24
CA ASN A 929 0.75 16.59 -9.97
C ASN A 929 1.48 15.25 -10.11
N ASP A 930 2.80 15.31 -10.25
CA ASP A 930 3.66 14.15 -10.40
C ASP A 930 4.33 13.84 -9.05
N MET A 931 4.10 12.66 -8.50
CA MET A 931 4.61 12.19 -7.21
C MET A 931 5.42 10.91 -7.39
N GLU A 932 6.56 10.79 -6.72
CA GLU A 932 7.44 9.63 -6.85
C GLU A 932 8.31 9.49 -5.59
N THR A 933 8.76 8.28 -5.27
CA THR A 933 9.75 8.05 -4.20
C THR A 933 11.12 8.55 -4.62
N SER A 934 11.87 9.15 -3.71
CA SER A 934 13.25 9.56 -3.94
C SER A 934 14.09 9.50 -2.67
N ASP A 935 15.37 9.85 -2.79
CA ASP A 935 16.28 10.14 -1.69
C ASP A 935 16.04 11.52 -1.04
N LYS A 936 15.26 12.41 -1.68
CA LYS A 936 14.81 13.69 -1.14
C LYS A 936 13.61 13.46 -0.23
N LEU A 937 13.88 13.32 1.07
CA LEU A 937 12.91 12.88 2.05
C LEU A 937 13.02 13.69 3.34
N LEU A 938 11.87 14.13 3.85
CA LEU A 938 11.76 14.85 5.12
C LEU A 938 11.06 13.98 6.16
N ASP A 939 11.76 13.62 7.24
CA ASP A 939 11.12 13.12 8.47
C ASP A 939 10.71 14.33 9.31
N CYS A 940 9.40 14.61 9.33
CA CYS A 940 8.83 15.75 10.04
C CYS A 940 9.07 15.67 11.56
N GLY A 941 9.37 14.49 12.10
CA GLY A 941 9.62 14.29 13.53
C GLY A 941 11.00 14.76 13.99
N VAL A 942 11.93 15.09 13.09
CA VAL A 942 13.32 15.47 13.43
C VAL A 942 13.42 16.96 13.78
N GLY A 943 12.81 17.83 12.98
CA GLY A 943 12.88 19.28 13.15
C GLY A 943 11.50 19.92 13.09
N TYR A 944 10.96 20.30 14.25
CA TYR A 944 9.65 20.96 14.34
C TYR A 944 9.59 22.03 15.42
N GLU A 945 8.60 22.91 15.30
CA GLU A 945 8.30 23.97 16.26
C GLU A 945 6.78 24.10 16.44
N VAL A 946 6.28 24.11 17.67
CA VAL A 946 4.87 24.39 17.94
C VAL A 946 4.67 25.90 17.90
N ILE A 947 3.92 26.37 16.90
CA ILE A 947 3.73 27.81 16.64
C ILE A 947 2.37 28.33 17.08
N ALA A 948 1.39 27.45 17.29
CA ALA A 948 0.06 27.81 17.73
C ALA A 948 -0.57 26.66 18.51
N ALA A 949 -0.93 26.91 19.75
CA ALA A 949 -1.72 26.05 20.62
C ALA A 949 -2.21 26.88 21.82
N SER A 950 -3.05 26.30 22.67
CA SER A 950 -3.43 26.94 23.94
C SER A 950 -2.19 27.20 24.80
N GLY A 951 -1.95 28.45 25.19
CA GLY A 951 -0.81 28.84 26.03
C GLY A 951 0.53 29.02 25.30
N ILE A 952 0.58 28.85 23.97
CA ILE A 952 1.79 29.08 23.17
C ILE A 952 1.81 30.50 22.62
N VAL A 953 2.95 31.19 22.76
CA VAL A 953 3.18 32.51 22.16
C VAL A 953 3.57 32.31 20.70
N GLU A 954 2.73 32.80 19.79
CA GLU A 954 3.00 32.65 18.35
C GLU A 954 4.22 33.48 17.90
N PRO A 955 5.07 32.97 16.99
CA PRO A 955 6.14 33.76 16.39
C PRO A 955 5.62 34.99 15.63
N PRO A 956 6.33 36.15 15.63
CA PRO A 956 5.84 37.36 14.97
C PRO A 956 5.50 37.21 13.48
N TRP A 957 6.19 36.32 12.76
CA TRP A 957 5.93 36.06 11.35
C TRP A 957 4.57 35.40 11.08
N THR A 958 3.96 34.70 12.06
CA THR A 958 2.63 34.08 11.86
C THR A 958 1.53 35.13 11.70
N ASN A 959 1.74 36.32 12.28
CA ASN A 959 0.83 37.46 12.19
C ASN A 959 1.04 38.31 10.92
N TYR A 960 2.02 37.97 10.07
CA TYR A 960 2.21 38.66 8.80
C TYR A 960 1.15 38.19 7.79
N SER A 961 0.04 38.95 7.72
CA SER A 961 -1.11 38.65 6.85
C SER A 961 -0.98 39.15 5.40
N ARG A 962 0.21 39.59 4.98
CA ARG A 962 0.47 40.09 3.62
C ARG A 962 1.13 38.99 2.77
N LYS A 963 1.48 39.33 1.53
CA LYS A 963 1.99 38.38 0.54
C LYS A 963 3.43 38.00 0.83
N TRP A 964 3.70 36.70 0.85
CA TRP A 964 5.04 36.12 0.97
C TRP A 964 5.81 36.11 -0.37
N GLY A 965 5.19 36.67 -1.42
CA GLY A 965 5.79 36.89 -2.73
C GLY A 965 5.20 38.12 -3.43
N PRO A 966 5.88 38.68 -4.44
CA PRO A 966 5.37 39.79 -5.24
C PRO A 966 4.13 39.38 -6.04
N ARG A 967 3.34 40.38 -6.46
CA ARG A 967 2.31 40.17 -7.47
C ARG A 967 2.97 39.98 -8.83
N VAL A 968 3.06 38.75 -9.32
CA VAL A 968 3.63 38.47 -10.64
C VAL A 968 2.53 38.66 -11.69
N SER A 969 2.54 39.80 -12.38
CA SER A 969 1.73 40.00 -13.60
C SER A 969 2.40 39.27 -14.77
N SER A 970 2.51 37.95 -14.70
CA SER A 970 2.91 37.17 -15.87
C SER A 970 1.83 37.42 -16.92
N ASN A 971 2.23 37.75 -18.15
CA ASN A 971 1.29 37.99 -19.24
C ASN A 971 0.67 36.64 -19.63
N ILE A 972 -0.26 36.13 -18.82
CA ILE A 972 -0.90 34.81 -18.96
C ILE A 972 -1.49 34.68 -20.37
N GLY A 973 -2.09 35.76 -20.89
CA GLY A 973 -2.53 35.86 -22.28
C GLY A 973 -1.41 35.72 -23.31
N LYS A 974 -0.22 36.26 -23.07
CA LYS A 974 0.97 36.12 -23.95
C LYS A 974 1.58 34.71 -23.85
N SER A 975 1.76 34.14 -22.66
CA SER A 975 2.28 32.78 -22.48
C SER A 975 1.34 31.74 -23.09
N LEU A 976 0.03 31.83 -22.80
CA LEU A 976 -0.99 30.95 -23.37
C LEU A 976 -1.17 31.16 -24.88
N SER A 977 -1.07 32.40 -25.38
CA SER A 977 -1.13 32.65 -26.83
C SER A 977 0.13 32.18 -27.56
N THR A 978 1.29 32.25 -26.93
CA THR A 978 2.56 31.73 -27.46
C THR A 978 2.50 30.21 -27.53
N ILE A 979 2.07 29.55 -26.45
CA ILE A 979 1.79 28.11 -26.43
C ILE A 979 0.75 27.75 -27.50
N ALA A 980 -0.36 28.48 -27.60
CA ALA A 980 -1.40 28.22 -28.61
C ALA A 980 -0.92 28.41 -30.05
N LYS A 981 0.05 29.32 -30.31
CA LYS A 981 0.64 29.51 -31.65
C LYS A 981 1.49 28.31 -32.06
N ILE A 982 2.18 27.67 -31.12
CA ILE A 982 3.02 26.48 -31.35
C ILE A 982 2.16 25.21 -31.52
N LEU A 983 0.94 25.20 -30.99
CA LEU A 983 -0.01 24.10 -31.16
C LEU A 983 -0.65 24.09 -32.57
N PRO A 984 -0.78 22.93 -33.25
CA PRO A 984 -1.49 22.80 -34.52
C PRO A 984 -2.91 23.39 -34.50
N SER A 985 -3.32 24.01 -35.62
CA SER A 985 -4.58 24.77 -35.71
C SER A 985 -5.81 23.98 -35.25
N PHE A 986 -5.88 22.68 -35.58
CA PHE A 986 -7.00 21.80 -35.24
C PHE A 986 -7.15 21.51 -33.73
N ILE A 987 -6.12 21.74 -32.90
CA ILE A 987 -6.19 21.54 -31.43
C ILE A 987 -6.35 22.83 -30.63
N ARG A 988 -6.12 24.00 -31.25
CA ARG A 988 -6.16 25.30 -30.55
C ARG A 988 -7.51 25.58 -29.88
N LYS A 989 -8.62 25.20 -30.53
CA LYS A 989 -9.97 25.35 -29.97
C LYS A 989 -10.18 24.50 -28.72
N GLY A 990 -9.67 23.27 -28.72
CA GLY A 990 -9.72 22.38 -27.55
C GLY A 990 -8.83 22.84 -26.40
N PHE A 991 -7.64 23.37 -26.71
CA PHE A 991 -6.72 23.92 -25.72
C PHE A 991 -7.32 25.14 -25.02
N ARG A 992 -7.85 26.12 -25.77
CA ARG A 992 -8.53 27.29 -25.18
C ARG A 992 -9.72 26.90 -24.30
N LYS A 993 -10.49 25.87 -24.69
CA LYS A 993 -11.60 25.34 -23.89
C LYS A 993 -11.12 24.68 -22.59
N LEU A 994 -9.94 24.04 -22.58
CA LEU A 994 -9.36 23.46 -21.37
C LEU A 994 -8.81 24.55 -20.45
N ILE A 995 -8.09 25.54 -20.99
CA ILE A 995 -7.57 26.65 -20.18
C ILE A 995 -8.70 27.41 -19.48
N GLY A 996 -9.83 27.64 -20.16
CA GLY A 996 -11.01 28.22 -19.53
C GLY A 996 -11.69 27.34 -18.46
N ARG A 997 -11.18 26.13 -18.19
CA ARG A 997 -11.61 25.22 -17.12
C ARG A 997 -10.56 25.03 -16.03
N ILE A 998 -9.36 25.56 -16.22
CA ILE A 998 -8.31 25.53 -15.18
C ILE A 998 -8.70 26.54 -14.09
N PRO A 999 -8.59 26.18 -12.80
CA PRO A 999 -8.88 27.11 -11.70
C PRO A 999 -8.09 28.40 -11.84
N ILE A 1000 -8.73 29.53 -11.52
CA ILE A 1000 -8.12 30.85 -11.68
C ILE A 1000 -6.87 31.03 -10.80
N GLU A 1001 -6.82 30.28 -9.69
CA GLU A 1001 -5.73 30.22 -8.73
C GLU A 1001 -4.42 29.72 -9.36
N VAL A 1002 -4.50 28.84 -10.36
CA VAL A 1002 -3.33 28.41 -11.12
C VAL A 1002 -2.99 29.38 -12.26
N LEU A 1003 -3.93 30.27 -12.62
CA LEU A 1003 -3.84 31.19 -13.75
C LEU A 1003 -3.46 32.63 -13.37
N GLY A 1004 -3.20 32.95 -12.09
CA GLY A 1004 -2.65 34.23 -11.65
C GLY A 1004 -3.33 34.78 -10.38
N GLU A 1005 -2.80 35.76 -9.63
CA GLU A 1005 -1.70 36.70 -9.90
C GLU A 1005 -1.04 37.23 -8.60
N ASP A 1006 -1.47 36.81 -7.40
CA ASP A 1006 -1.00 37.33 -6.11
C ASP A 1006 -0.10 36.31 -5.38
N GLY A 1007 1.00 36.79 -4.78
CA GLY A 1007 1.85 35.93 -3.93
C GLY A 1007 1.07 35.29 -2.78
N PRO A 1008 1.44 34.08 -2.34
CA PRO A 1008 0.77 33.34 -1.28
C PRO A 1008 0.75 34.14 0.03
N THR A 1009 -0.25 33.88 0.87
CA THR A 1009 -0.33 34.45 2.22
C THR A 1009 0.12 33.41 3.25
N GLY A 1010 0.54 33.91 4.42
CA GLY A 1010 0.94 33.05 5.53
C GLY A 1010 -0.20 32.16 6.04
N PRO A 1011 0.13 31.12 6.83
CA PRO A 1011 -0.83 30.07 7.20
C PRO A 1011 -2.03 30.57 8.00
N LYS A 1012 -1.87 31.64 8.79
CA LYS A 1012 -2.93 32.22 9.63
C LYS A 1012 -4.07 32.88 8.86
N VAL A 1013 -3.85 33.23 7.59
CA VAL A 1013 -4.88 33.81 6.71
C VAL A 1013 -5.74 32.72 6.06
N LYS A 1014 -5.27 31.47 6.05
CA LYS A 1014 -6.02 30.35 5.45
C LYS A 1014 -7.24 30.03 6.32
N LEU A 1015 -8.38 29.76 5.67
CA LEU A 1015 -9.65 29.45 6.35
C LEU A 1015 -9.52 28.24 7.30
N SER A 1016 -8.63 27.31 6.99
CA SER A 1016 -8.34 26.14 7.82
C SER A 1016 -7.59 26.48 9.10
N TRP A 1017 -7.09 27.70 9.31
CA TRP A 1017 -6.40 28.04 10.56
C TRP A 1017 -7.35 27.86 11.76
N THR A 1018 -8.50 28.56 11.76
CA THR A 1018 -9.54 28.40 12.80
C THR A 1018 -10.65 27.43 12.39
N GLY A 1019 -10.85 27.24 11.09
CA GLY A 1019 -11.88 26.35 10.53
C GLY A 1019 -11.47 24.88 10.48
N ASP A 1020 -12.37 24.06 9.96
CA ASP A 1020 -12.07 22.69 9.55
C ASP A 1020 -11.38 22.67 8.17
N GLU A 1021 -10.69 21.58 7.86
CA GLU A 1021 -10.06 21.39 6.55
C GLU A 1021 -11.11 21.27 5.44
N LYS A 1022 -10.80 21.83 4.26
CA LYS A 1022 -11.72 21.84 3.12
C LYS A 1022 -11.44 20.66 2.19
N TYR A 1023 -12.35 19.70 2.14
CA TYR A 1023 -12.28 18.54 1.26
C TYR A 1023 -13.59 18.34 0.49
N SER A 1024 -13.50 17.65 -0.65
CA SER A 1024 -14.61 17.36 -1.56
C SER A 1024 -15.13 15.93 -1.42
#